data_AF-A0AAU3NRX0-F1
#
_entry.id   AF-A0AAU3NRX0-F1
#
_cell.length_a   1.000
_cell.length_b   1.000
_cell.length_c   1.000
_cell.angle_alpha   90.00
_cell.angle_beta   90.00
_cell.angle_gamma   90.00
#
_symmetry.space_group_name_H-M   'P 1'
#
loop_
_entity.id
_entity.type
_entity.pdbx_description
1 polymer ?
#
loop_
_entity_poly.entity_id
_entity_poly.type
_entity_poly.pdbx_seq_one_letter_code
_entity_poly.pdbx_strand_id
1 'polypeptide(L)'
;MVAVAVELVGGGDLALFAAFGGFATLLFVEFAGPMRARISAQLGLVLAGAVLICLGTLASRTVWTATSSTFIVSFVVLFVGLVSSVLASAGTALLVSFILPVTLPGSVESIPDRLGGWLLAGAASLLAITVLWPAPVLEPLRLSAARACALQASRLRAEADCVSNGFVLAGGAIFEVEADEATAAATELRLAFSGASYQPTGLAEAERALVRLIDQVVWLDAILRRMPLNPRPRSIALAVCEVKTEAATLLGHSAVLLESAADDPRLLDAELRRLFRARQHMEHAVTSALPLHPARVRPGMSSDSELSEFMISLEPAFRAQEMTCAVSVIATQAGLLVAARRRGWRRRLLGRPLGGTKSALASAREDLRAHAERHSVWFHNSARGAAALGLAVLVAELTGVLHSFWVVFGALAVLRTTALNTGRNALRGLLGAGIGFLVGGGLVLALGTSTTVYWLLLPVAVACAGLGDPMVSFTLGQAGFTTASLILYSLISPGGWELGLVRIADIAIGCAVSLFVGVLFWPRGANSALGKALAEAFFCGALYLQSAVEFALTGDDGLVRSGSVPSAERRRAASAATRLDDALRNFLAERGTKQVPLAGVTALTNAVVVLRFTAEAVLRLWQCADRISGQAQSAASAEVLHASGLVFEWYAGTARALEGRGMVPAPIETRLLAGRLFEAVGCDVVAANEPGSAETVRMIWTADHIDVVQRLQAAILEPARAASEQCRPRSWFAVTRRRRLM
;
A
#
# COMPACT_ATOMS: atom_id res chain seq x y z
N MET A 1 20.94 1.98 33.06
CA MET A 1 21.36 0.71 32.41
C MET A 1 22.86 0.64 32.25
N VAL A 2 23.48 1.44 31.39
CA VAL A 2 24.94 1.44 31.18
C VAL A 2 25.70 1.71 32.49
N ALA A 3 25.27 2.68 33.30
CA ALA A 3 25.88 2.94 34.60
C ALA A 3 25.82 1.73 35.53
N VAL A 4 24.74 0.94 35.47
CA VAL A 4 24.60 -0.29 36.26
C VAL A 4 25.54 -1.37 35.73
N ALA A 5 25.67 -1.53 34.42
CA ALA A 5 26.55 -2.53 33.84
C ALA A 5 28.03 -2.22 34.09
N VAL A 6 28.43 -0.95 33.99
CA VAL A 6 29.82 -0.49 34.14
C VAL A 6 30.21 -0.41 35.63
N GLU A 7 29.41 0.24 36.48
CA GLU A 7 29.80 0.54 37.87
C GLU A 7 29.49 -0.60 38.85
N LEU A 8 28.46 -1.43 38.59
CA LEU A 8 28.02 -2.46 39.55
C LEU A 8 28.46 -3.88 39.18
N VAL A 9 28.73 -4.18 37.90
CA VAL A 9 29.04 -5.56 37.46
C VAL A 9 30.43 -5.68 36.83
N GLY A 10 30.99 -4.62 36.24
CA GLY A 10 32.38 -4.59 35.77
C GLY A 10 32.67 -5.38 34.48
N GLY A 11 31.65 -5.83 33.75
CA GLY A 11 31.81 -6.58 32.49
C GLY A 11 31.72 -5.71 31.24
N GLY A 12 32.78 -5.67 30.42
CA GLY A 12 32.82 -4.92 29.16
C GLY A 12 31.73 -5.35 28.15
N ASP A 13 31.53 -6.67 28.01
CA ASP A 13 30.50 -7.25 27.14
C ASP A 13 29.08 -6.91 27.65
N LEU A 14 28.84 -7.01 28.96
CA LEU A 14 27.56 -6.65 29.57
C LEU A 14 27.19 -5.19 29.28
N ALA A 15 28.14 -4.26 29.45
CA ALA A 15 27.93 -2.84 29.20
C ALA A 15 27.66 -2.53 27.73
N LEU A 16 28.41 -3.16 26.82
CA LEU A 16 28.24 -3.01 25.38
C LEU A 16 26.85 -3.48 24.92
N PHE A 17 26.44 -4.68 25.34
CA PHE A 17 25.13 -5.24 24.98
C PHE A 17 23.97 -4.50 25.65
N ALA A 18 24.15 -3.95 26.86
CA ALA A 18 23.16 -3.08 27.48
C ALA A 18 22.97 -1.75 26.72
N ALA A 19 24.05 -1.15 26.25
CA ALA A 19 23.99 0.12 25.53
C ALA A 19 23.41 -0.03 24.12
N PHE A 20 23.95 -0.95 23.31
CA PHE A 20 23.43 -1.24 21.97
C PHE A 20 22.04 -1.88 22.01
N GLY A 21 21.74 -2.68 23.03
CA GLY A 21 20.39 -3.17 23.31
C GLY A 21 19.40 -2.03 23.55
N GLY A 22 19.81 -0.99 24.30
CA GLY A 22 19.02 0.23 24.48
C GLY A 22 18.74 0.95 23.16
N PHE A 23 19.77 1.17 22.33
CA PHE A 23 19.59 1.76 21.00
C PHE A 23 18.66 0.91 20.11
N ALA A 24 18.84 -0.41 20.09
CA ALA A 24 18.02 -1.31 19.29
C ALA A 24 16.55 -1.30 19.72
N THR A 25 16.29 -1.34 21.04
CA THR A 25 14.95 -1.49 21.60
C THR A 25 14.17 -0.20 21.79
N LEU A 26 14.83 0.97 21.75
CA LEU A 26 14.18 2.28 21.92
C LEU A 26 14.33 3.23 20.73
N LEU A 27 15.43 3.13 19.96
CA LEU A 27 15.79 4.12 18.94
C LEU A 27 15.63 3.57 17.52
N PHE A 28 15.82 2.27 17.33
CA PHE A 28 15.69 1.61 16.01
C PHE A 28 14.33 0.95 15.77
N VAL A 29 13.46 0.92 16.78
CA VAL A 29 12.12 0.33 16.68
C VAL A 29 11.08 1.29 17.21
N GLU A 30 9.97 1.39 16.49
CA GLU A 30 8.79 2.11 16.93
C GLU A 30 7.58 1.19 16.79
N PHE A 31 6.98 0.83 17.93
CA PHE A 31 5.75 0.05 17.96
C PHE A 31 4.55 0.98 18.16
N ALA A 32 3.67 1.01 17.17
CA ALA A 32 2.42 1.75 17.20
C ALA A 32 1.27 0.93 17.84
N GLY A 33 0.22 1.62 18.29
CA GLY A 33 -1.01 1.03 18.79
C GLY A 33 -1.17 1.06 20.32
N PRO A 34 -2.19 0.37 20.86
CA PRO A 34 -2.51 0.44 22.28
C PRO A 34 -1.38 -0.14 23.15
N MET A 35 -1.25 0.36 24.39
CA MET A 35 -0.15 0.01 25.31
C MET A 35 0.08 -1.51 25.44
N ARG A 36 -0.98 -2.30 25.53
CA ARG A 36 -0.89 -3.78 25.59
C ARG A 36 -0.20 -4.38 24.36
N ALA A 37 -0.49 -3.86 23.18
CA ALA A 37 0.14 -4.31 21.94
C ALA A 37 1.61 -3.91 21.90
N ARG A 38 1.95 -2.67 22.28
CA ARG A 38 3.33 -2.16 22.37
C ARG A 38 4.17 -3.02 23.31
N ILE A 39 3.68 -3.30 24.53
CA ILE A 39 4.36 -4.17 25.51
C ILE A 39 4.55 -5.58 24.93
N SER A 40 3.52 -6.17 24.31
CA SER A 40 3.64 -7.52 23.75
C SER A 40 4.65 -7.60 22.59
N ALA A 41 4.71 -6.58 21.74
CA ALA A 41 5.65 -6.48 20.64
C ALA A 41 7.08 -6.29 21.17
N GLN A 42 7.25 -5.44 22.18
CA GLN A 42 8.53 -5.21 22.86
C GLN A 42 9.05 -6.50 23.53
N LEU A 43 8.20 -7.23 24.24
CA LEU A 43 8.56 -8.54 24.82
C LEU A 43 8.96 -9.54 23.73
N GLY A 44 8.21 -9.58 22.62
CA GLY A 44 8.55 -10.40 21.46
C GLY A 44 9.92 -10.06 20.88
N LEU A 45 10.25 -8.78 20.72
CA LEU A 45 11.55 -8.30 20.27
C LEU A 45 12.67 -8.70 21.24
N VAL A 46 12.49 -8.52 22.54
CA VAL A 46 13.50 -8.89 23.55
C VAL A 46 13.77 -10.39 23.53
N LEU A 47 12.73 -11.23 23.47
CA LEU A 47 12.87 -12.68 23.42
C LEU A 47 13.53 -13.16 22.11
N ALA A 48 13.09 -12.63 20.97
CA ALA A 48 13.69 -12.97 19.68
C ALA A 48 15.15 -12.51 19.60
N GLY A 49 15.46 -11.31 20.09
CA GLY A 49 16.82 -10.80 20.18
C GLY A 49 17.73 -11.65 21.06
N ALA A 50 17.23 -12.16 22.20
CA ALA A 50 18.01 -13.07 23.05
C ALA A 50 18.40 -14.36 22.30
N VAL A 51 17.47 -14.95 21.53
CA VAL A 51 17.76 -16.11 20.68
C VAL A 51 18.80 -15.77 19.61
N LEU A 52 18.65 -14.63 18.94
CA LEU A 52 19.59 -14.17 17.92
C LEU A 52 20.98 -13.90 18.49
N ILE A 53 21.08 -13.43 19.74
CA ILE A 53 22.37 -13.21 20.41
C ILE A 53 23.10 -14.53 20.67
N CYS A 54 22.39 -15.55 21.13
CA CYS A 54 22.95 -16.89 21.29
C CYS A 54 23.45 -17.44 19.94
N LEU A 55 22.63 -17.33 18.89
CA LEU A 55 23.00 -17.81 17.56
C LEU A 55 24.20 -17.06 16.97
N GLY A 56 24.24 -15.73 17.11
CA GLY A 56 25.36 -14.92 16.64
C GLY A 56 26.66 -15.26 17.37
N THR A 57 26.61 -15.46 18.69
CA THR A 57 27.78 -15.82 19.50
C THR A 57 28.31 -17.21 19.15
N LEU A 58 27.43 -18.16 18.82
CA LEU A 58 27.87 -19.48 18.35
C LEU A 58 28.46 -19.43 16.94
N ALA A 59 27.94 -18.55 16.08
CA ALA A 59 28.36 -18.42 14.70
C ALA A 59 29.68 -17.63 14.51
N SER A 60 30.10 -16.83 15.49
CA SER A 60 31.31 -15.99 15.43
C SER A 60 32.64 -16.77 15.46
N ARG A 61 32.60 -18.10 15.59
CA ARG A 61 33.81 -18.94 15.70
C ARG A 61 34.64 -19.05 14.43
N THR A 62 34.00 -18.96 13.27
CA THR A 62 34.70 -19.05 11.97
C THR A 62 34.10 -18.05 10.98
N VAL A 63 34.95 -17.56 10.08
CA VAL A 63 34.53 -16.61 9.02
C VAL A 63 33.39 -17.19 8.18
N TRP A 64 33.43 -18.48 7.85
CA TRP A 64 32.41 -19.15 7.04
C TRP A 64 31.07 -19.29 7.77
N THR A 65 31.10 -19.66 9.06
CA THR A 65 29.88 -19.74 9.88
C THR A 65 29.28 -18.36 10.12
N ALA A 66 30.10 -17.34 10.40
CA ALA A 66 29.67 -15.96 10.59
C ALA A 66 29.03 -15.39 9.32
N THR A 67 29.68 -15.56 8.16
CA THR A 67 29.19 -15.07 6.87
C THR A 67 27.88 -15.76 6.46
N SER A 68 27.85 -17.08 6.51
CA SER A 68 26.69 -17.87 6.06
C SER A 68 25.47 -17.66 6.96
N SER A 69 25.68 -17.64 8.28
CA SER A 69 24.60 -17.37 9.24
C SER A 69 24.09 -15.92 9.13
N THR A 70 24.97 -14.93 8.92
CA THR A 70 24.56 -13.55 8.66
C THR A 70 23.68 -13.44 7.44
N PHE A 71 24.04 -14.10 6.33
CA PHE A 71 23.20 -14.13 5.14
C PHE A 71 21.82 -14.74 5.44
N ILE A 72 21.78 -15.91 6.07
CA ILE A 72 20.53 -16.64 6.34
C ILE A 72 19.63 -15.84 7.30
N VAL A 73 20.16 -15.42 8.44
CA VAL A 73 19.40 -14.68 9.46
C VAL A 73 18.93 -13.33 8.91
N SER A 74 19.80 -12.61 8.19
CA SER A 74 19.41 -11.33 7.59
C SER A 74 18.32 -11.51 6.55
N PHE A 75 18.41 -12.56 5.72
CA PHE A 75 17.37 -12.89 4.75
C PHE A 75 16.05 -13.18 5.46
N VAL A 76 16.06 -14.04 6.48
CA VAL A 76 14.85 -14.39 7.24
C VAL A 76 14.25 -13.17 7.94
N VAL A 77 15.04 -12.33 8.61
CA VAL A 77 14.52 -11.13 9.29
C VAL A 77 13.92 -10.15 8.28
N LEU A 78 14.64 -9.85 7.19
CA LEU A 78 14.15 -8.94 6.14
C LEU A 78 12.95 -9.50 5.38
N PHE A 79 12.86 -10.82 5.23
CA PHE A 79 11.78 -11.49 4.49
C PHE A 79 10.54 -11.71 5.35
N VAL A 80 10.68 -12.11 6.62
CA VAL A 80 9.53 -12.24 7.54
C VAL A 80 8.97 -10.86 7.90
N GLY A 81 9.78 -9.78 7.83
CA GLY A 81 9.28 -8.41 7.86
C GLY A 81 8.14 -8.15 6.85
N LEU A 82 8.07 -8.89 5.75
CA LEU A 82 6.95 -8.83 4.81
C LEU A 82 5.65 -9.30 5.47
N VAL A 83 5.71 -10.37 6.27
CA VAL A 83 4.57 -11.07 6.88
C VAL A 83 3.92 -10.29 8.03
N SER A 84 4.63 -9.34 8.65
CA SER A 84 4.10 -8.57 9.78
C SER A 84 4.71 -7.18 9.84
N SER A 85 3.88 -6.14 9.88
CA SER A 85 4.35 -4.74 10.07
C SER A 85 5.09 -4.56 11.40
N VAL A 86 4.70 -5.33 12.43
CA VAL A 86 5.43 -5.37 13.71
C VAL A 86 6.84 -5.94 13.53
N LEU A 87 7.01 -6.93 12.66
CA LEU A 87 8.33 -7.50 12.41
C LEU A 87 9.15 -6.65 11.44
N ALA A 88 8.51 -5.98 10.48
CA ALA A 88 9.15 -4.98 9.62
C ALA A 88 9.74 -3.84 10.47
N SER A 89 8.96 -3.30 11.41
CA SER A 89 9.42 -2.22 12.28
C SER A 89 10.53 -2.68 13.23
N ALA A 90 10.48 -3.94 13.68
CA ALA A 90 11.53 -4.57 14.49
C ALA A 90 12.78 -5.01 13.70
N GLY A 91 12.74 -4.98 12.36
CA GLY A 91 13.76 -5.61 11.52
C GLY A 91 15.17 -5.11 11.80
N THR A 92 15.36 -3.79 11.90
CA THR A 92 16.67 -3.20 12.22
C THR A 92 17.16 -3.64 13.60
N ALA A 93 16.30 -3.63 14.61
CA ALA A 93 16.65 -4.04 15.97
C ALA A 93 17.04 -5.53 16.06
N LEU A 94 16.31 -6.39 15.34
CA LEU A 94 16.60 -7.82 15.24
C LEU A 94 17.94 -8.07 14.53
N LEU A 95 18.20 -7.38 13.42
CA LEU A 95 19.48 -7.46 12.72
C LEU A 95 20.63 -7.03 13.64
N VAL A 96 20.48 -5.92 14.37
CA VAL A 96 21.48 -5.46 15.35
C VAL A 96 21.74 -6.52 16.43
N SER A 97 20.69 -7.16 16.96
CA SER A 97 20.85 -8.21 17.99
C SER A 97 21.62 -9.44 17.51
N PHE A 98 21.61 -9.73 16.20
CA PHE A 98 22.39 -10.82 15.62
C PHE A 98 23.80 -10.38 15.21
N ILE A 99 23.90 -9.20 14.58
CA ILE A 99 25.14 -8.69 14.00
C ILE A 99 26.17 -8.39 15.09
N LEU A 100 25.78 -7.74 16.17
CA LEU A 100 26.71 -7.38 17.24
C LEU A 100 27.48 -8.62 17.78
N PRO A 101 26.82 -9.73 18.19
CA PRO A 101 27.51 -10.92 18.68
C PRO A 101 28.23 -11.73 17.59
N VAL A 102 27.80 -11.69 16.32
CA VAL A 102 28.48 -12.47 15.25
C VAL A 102 29.83 -11.85 14.86
N THR A 103 29.96 -10.53 15.00
CA THR A 103 31.20 -9.78 14.68
C THR A 103 32.13 -9.59 15.87
N LEU A 104 31.73 -10.06 17.06
CA LEU A 104 32.55 -10.05 18.28
C LEU A 104 32.89 -11.50 18.64
N PRO A 105 34.12 -11.96 18.37
CA PRO A 105 34.55 -13.30 18.73
C PRO A 105 34.28 -13.57 20.21
N GLY A 106 33.58 -14.66 20.52
CA GLY A 106 33.19 -15.00 21.89
C GLY A 106 33.07 -16.51 22.10
N SER A 107 33.49 -16.99 23.27
CA SER A 107 33.26 -18.38 23.69
C SER A 107 31.82 -18.55 24.21
N VAL A 108 31.40 -19.79 24.47
CA VAL A 108 30.07 -20.08 25.05
C VAL A 108 29.91 -19.41 26.43
N GLU A 109 31.02 -19.16 27.12
CA GLU A 109 31.05 -18.52 28.45
C GLU A 109 30.69 -17.02 28.40
N SER A 110 30.78 -16.38 27.22
CA SER A 110 30.36 -14.98 27.04
C SER A 110 28.84 -14.81 26.88
N ILE A 111 28.10 -15.90 26.63
CA ILE A 111 26.65 -15.84 26.38
C ILE A 111 25.87 -15.23 27.56
N PRO A 112 26.13 -15.62 28.83
CA PRO A 112 25.42 -15.04 29.98
C PRO A 112 25.58 -13.52 30.08
N ASP A 113 26.78 -12.99 29.87
CA ASP A 113 27.04 -11.54 29.94
C ASP A 113 26.35 -10.79 28.79
N ARG A 114 26.46 -11.31 27.57
CA ARG A 114 25.80 -10.73 26.39
C ARG A 114 24.27 -10.72 26.54
N LEU A 115 23.70 -11.82 27.02
CA LEU A 115 22.27 -11.91 27.32
C LEU A 115 21.86 -11.02 28.49
N GLY A 116 22.67 -10.95 29.55
CA GLY A 116 22.44 -10.09 30.71
C GLY A 116 22.31 -8.63 30.30
N GLY A 117 23.20 -8.15 29.43
CA GLY A 117 23.17 -6.79 28.92
C GLY A 117 21.90 -6.52 28.11
N TRP A 118 21.57 -7.43 27.18
CA TRP A 118 20.35 -7.32 26.36
C TRP A 118 19.05 -7.37 27.17
N LEU A 119 18.96 -8.26 28.17
CA LEU A 119 17.78 -8.39 29.02
C LEU A 119 17.62 -7.18 29.94
N LEU A 120 18.72 -6.63 30.46
CA LEU A 120 18.71 -5.39 31.23
C LEU A 120 18.25 -4.21 30.38
N ALA A 121 18.69 -4.14 29.11
CA ALA A 121 18.17 -3.18 28.15
C ALA A 121 16.68 -3.37 27.89
N GLY A 122 16.24 -4.61 27.66
CA GLY A 122 14.85 -4.98 27.45
C GLY A 122 13.95 -4.57 28.62
N ALA A 123 14.34 -4.89 29.85
CA ALA A 123 13.59 -4.57 31.06
C ALA A 123 13.41 -3.05 31.25
N ALA A 124 14.48 -2.28 31.07
CA ALA A 124 14.41 -0.85 31.20
C ALA A 124 13.70 -0.17 30.01
N SER A 125 13.77 -0.74 28.80
CA SER A 125 12.98 -0.27 27.66
C SER A 125 11.46 -0.44 27.91
N LEU A 126 11.06 -1.57 28.51
CA LEU A 126 9.68 -1.82 28.91
C LEU A 126 9.22 -0.79 29.95
N LEU A 127 10.04 -0.51 30.95
CA LEU A 127 9.74 0.49 31.99
C LEU A 127 9.65 1.91 31.39
N ALA A 128 10.54 2.25 30.45
CA ALA A 128 10.50 3.54 29.77
C ALA A 128 9.22 3.71 28.93
N ILE A 129 8.83 2.68 28.18
CA ILE A 129 7.62 2.70 27.36
C ILE A 129 6.35 2.82 28.22
N THR A 130 6.30 2.14 29.38
CA THR A 130 5.11 2.14 30.25
C THR A 130 4.98 3.39 31.11
N VAL A 131 6.10 3.95 31.59
CA VAL A 131 6.10 5.04 32.60
C VAL A 131 6.42 6.40 32.00
N LEU A 132 7.43 6.50 31.13
CA LEU A 132 7.97 7.79 30.65
C LEU A 132 7.26 8.30 29.38
N TRP A 133 6.81 7.39 28.50
CA TRP A 133 6.31 7.77 27.16
C TRP A 133 5.03 7.06 26.73
N PRO A 134 3.90 7.28 27.45
CA PRO A 134 2.58 6.91 26.94
C PRO A 134 2.22 7.84 25.76
N ALA A 135 2.85 7.63 24.61
CA ALA A 135 2.47 8.33 23.38
C ALA A 135 0.98 8.06 23.10
N PRO A 136 0.16 9.11 22.88
CA PRO A 136 -1.24 8.93 22.52
C PRO A 136 -1.33 8.16 21.20
N VAL A 137 -2.31 7.26 21.10
CA VAL A 137 -2.60 6.53 19.86
C VAL A 137 -3.25 7.50 18.87
N LEU A 138 -2.43 8.34 18.22
CA LEU A 138 -2.91 9.19 17.14
C LEU A 138 -2.96 8.35 15.87
N GLU A 139 -4.18 8.06 15.43
CA GLU A 139 -4.44 7.37 14.17
C GLU A 139 -5.14 8.35 13.22
N PRO A 140 -4.40 9.38 12.74
CA PRO A 140 -4.99 10.46 11.97
C PRO A 140 -5.73 9.94 10.74
N LEU A 141 -5.16 8.96 10.03
CA LEU A 141 -5.77 8.40 8.82
C LEU A 141 -7.11 7.71 9.07
N ARG A 142 -7.31 7.06 10.22
CA ARG A 142 -8.60 6.40 10.53
C ARG A 142 -9.67 7.45 10.81
N LEU A 143 -9.34 8.45 11.62
CA LEU A 143 -10.27 9.53 11.96
C LEU A 143 -10.58 10.40 10.75
N SER A 144 -9.58 10.72 9.91
CA SER A 144 -9.79 11.39 8.63
C SER A 144 -10.66 10.56 7.68
N ALA A 145 -10.49 9.24 7.63
CA ALA A 145 -11.35 8.37 6.82
C ALA A 145 -12.79 8.32 7.35
N ALA A 146 -12.97 8.29 8.68
CA ALA A 146 -14.29 8.37 9.30
C ALA A 146 -14.97 9.71 8.98
N ARG A 147 -14.25 10.83 9.16
CA ARG A 147 -14.74 12.18 8.82
C ARG A 147 -15.15 12.29 7.34
N ALA A 148 -14.32 11.78 6.43
CA ALA A 148 -14.65 11.77 5.01
C ALA A 148 -15.90 10.91 4.72
N CYS A 149 -16.07 9.76 5.37
CA CYS A 149 -17.30 8.95 5.25
C CYS A 149 -18.54 9.71 5.77
N ALA A 150 -18.41 10.41 6.90
CA ALA A 150 -19.50 11.19 7.49
C ALA A 150 -19.93 12.35 6.58
N LEU A 151 -18.99 13.08 5.99
CA LEU A 151 -19.28 14.20 5.09
C LEU A 151 -19.82 13.73 3.72
N GLN A 152 -19.36 12.58 3.21
CA GLN A 152 -19.99 12.00 2.01
C GLN A 152 -21.42 11.52 2.31
N ALA A 153 -21.70 11.07 3.54
CA ALA A 153 -23.06 10.75 3.96
C ALA A 153 -23.96 12.00 4.06
N SER A 154 -23.47 13.12 4.61
CA SER A 154 -24.24 14.37 4.68
C SER A 154 -24.54 14.92 3.28
N ARG A 155 -23.56 14.93 2.38
CA ARG A 155 -23.74 15.27 0.96
C ARG A 155 -24.86 14.46 0.30
N LEU A 156 -24.86 13.13 0.47
CA LEU A 156 -25.88 12.25 -0.12
C LEU A 156 -27.29 12.53 0.42
N ARG A 157 -27.42 12.83 1.72
CA ARG A 157 -28.71 13.23 2.32
C ARG A 157 -29.18 14.57 1.78
N ALA A 158 -28.30 15.57 1.77
CA ALA A 158 -28.61 16.90 1.25
C ALA A 158 -29.07 16.83 -0.21
N GLU A 159 -28.44 15.98 -1.03
CA GLU A 159 -28.87 15.75 -2.41
C GLU A 159 -30.25 15.09 -2.49
N ALA A 160 -30.47 14.00 -1.74
CA ALA A 160 -31.75 13.29 -1.74
C ALA A 160 -32.91 14.19 -1.26
N ASP A 161 -32.67 15.03 -0.25
CA ASP A 161 -33.63 16.00 0.28
C ASP A 161 -33.91 17.12 -0.74
N CYS A 162 -32.87 17.64 -1.41
CA CYS A 162 -33.01 18.66 -2.44
C CYS A 162 -33.88 18.16 -3.62
N VAL A 163 -33.63 16.93 -4.09
CA VAL A 163 -34.43 16.31 -5.17
C VAL A 163 -35.85 16.01 -4.72
N SER A 164 -36.04 15.47 -3.50
CA SER A 164 -37.37 15.13 -2.97
C SER A 164 -38.26 16.36 -2.76
N ASN A 165 -37.66 17.50 -2.43
CA ASN A 165 -38.35 18.78 -2.25
C ASN A 165 -38.48 19.60 -3.56
N GLY A 166 -38.07 19.06 -4.71
CA GLY A 166 -38.25 19.72 -6.01
C GLY A 166 -37.29 20.88 -6.27
N PHE A 167 -36.05 20.82 -5.77
CA PHE A 167 -34.99 21.82 -6.01
C PHE A 167 -35.33 23.24 -5.51
N VAL A 168 -35.74 23.37 -4.25
CA VAL A 168 -35.85 24.69 -3.59
C VAL A 168 -34.46 25.34 -3.52
N LEU A 169 -34.34 26.63 -3.87
CA LEU A 169 -33.06 27.38 -3.87
C LEU A 169 -32.25 27.21 -2.57
N ALA A 170 -32.92 27.21 -1.41
CA ALA A 170 -32.28 26.96 -0.12
C ALA A 170 -31.70 25.54 0.01
N GLY A 171 -32.36 24.53 -0.55
CA GLY A 171 -31.86 23.15 -0.60
C GLY A 171 -30.67 22.98 -1.54
N GLY A 172 -30.61 23.74 -2.63
CA GLY A 172 -29.46 23.78 -3.54
C GLY A 172 -28.20 24.32 -2.86
N ALA A 173 -28.32 25.44 -2.13
CA ALA A 173 -27.19 26.03 -1.41
C ALA A 173 -26.63 25.11 -0.30
N ILE A 174 -27.51 24.42 0.45
CA ILE A 174 -27.09 23.45 1.47
C ILE A 174 -26.33 22.28 0.82
N PHE A 175 -26.85 21.75 -0.30
CA PHE A 175 -26.17 20.68 -1.04
C PHE A 175 -24.78 21.10 -1.54
N GLU A 176 -24.62 22.31 -2.08
CA GLU A 176 -23.33 22.82 -2.56
C GLU A 176 -22.29 22.90 -1.44
N VAL A 177 -22.67 23.45 -0.27
CA VAL A 177 -21.79 23.53 0.91
C VAL A 177 -21.34 22.14 1.37
N GLU A 178 -22.29 21.22 1.54
CA GLU A 178 -22.00 19.84 1.96
C GLU A 178 -21.15 19.09 0.93
N ALA A 179 -21.36 19.35 -0.37
CA ALA A 179 -20.57 18.76 -1.45
C ALA A 179 -19.12 19.27 -1.47
N ASP A 180 -18.91 20.57 -1.20
CA ASP A 180 -17.59 21.18 -1.11
C ASP A 180 -16.82 20.70 0.14
N GLU A 181 -17.50 20.59 1.30
CA GLU A 181 -16.89 20.05 2.52
C GLU A 181 -16.49 18.58 2.36
N ALA A 182 -17.35 17.75 1.77
CA ALA A 182 -17.05 16.34 1.51
C ALA A 182 -15.87 16.17 0.53
N THR A 183 -15.82 17.02 -0.50
CA THR A 183 -14.73 17.13 -1.47
C THR A 183 -13.42 17.52 -0.78
N ALA A 184 -13.45 18.51 0.10
CA ALA A 184 -12.29 18.96 0.84
C ALA A 184 -11.74 17.86 1.76
N ALA A 185 -12.61 17.16 2.48
CA ALA A 185 -12.22 16.06 3.36
C ALA A 185 -11.62 14.86 2.61
N ALA A 186 -12.17 14.49 1.45
CA ALA A 186 -11.59 13.43 0.61
C ALA A 186 -10.19 13.84 0.08
N THR A 187 -10.01 15.12 -0.24
CA THR A 187 -8.72 15.67 -0.67
C THR A 187 -7.71 15.68 0.47
N GLU A 188 -8.12 16.12 1.67
CA GLU A 188 -7.29 16.10 2.89
C GLU A 188 -6.85 14.68 3.23
N LEU A 189 -7.77 13.71 3.20
CA LEU A 189 -7.47 12.30 3.43
C LEU A 189 -6.42 11.76 2.44
N ARG A 190 -6.56 12.10 1.16
CA ARG A 190 -5.60 11.71 0.11
C ARG A 190 -4.22 12.32 0.34
N LEU A 191 -4.17 13.60 0.73
CA LEU A 191 -2.92 14.30 1.02
C LEU A 191 -2.24 13.74 2.28
N ALA A 192 -3.01 13.51 3.35
CA ALA A 192 -2.52 12.90 4.58
C ALA A 192 -1.98 11.48 4.33
N PHE A 193 -2.67 10.68 3.50
CA PHE A 193 -2.20 9.35 3.12
C PHE A 193 -0.91 9.40 2.29
N SER A 194 -0.80 10.36 1.38
CA SER A 194 0.38 10.54 0.53
C SER A 194 1.59 11.10 1.30
N GLY A 195 1.33 11.90 2.35
CA GLY A 195 2.36 12.54 3.18
C GLY A 195 2.77 11.75 4.42
N ALA A 196 2.01 10.71 4.81
CA ALA A 196 2.32 9.92 5.99
C ALA A 196 3.62 9.11 5.81
N SER A 197 4.63 9.42 6.64
CA SER A 197 5.86 8.63 6.79
C SER A 197 5.61 7.22 7.34
N TYR A 198 4.42 7.00 7.94
CA TYR A 198 3.97 5.70 8.42
C TYR A 198 3.57 4.83 7.23
N GLN A 199 4.40 3.85 6.91
CA GLN A 199 4.20 2.95 5.77
C GLN A 199 3.57 1.64 6.25
N PRO A 200 2.24 1.46 6.10
CA PRO A 200 1.59 0.17 6.27
C PRO A 200 1.95 -0.76 5.09
N THR A 201 3.23 -1.11 4.94
CA THR A 201 3.71 -2.11 3.98
C THR A 201 3.81 -3.50 4.59
N GLY A 202 3.55 -3.64 5.90
CA GLY A 202 3.50 -4.94 6.54
C GLY A 202 2.10 -5.53 6.50
N LEU A 203 2.03 -6.84 6.31
CA LEU A 203 0.82 -7.64 6.11
C LEU A 203 -0.21 -7.64 7.28
N ALA A 204 -0.31 -6.62 8.14
CA ALA A 204 -1.41 -6.50 9.09
C ALA A 204 -2.73 -6.25 8.34
N GLU A 205 -3.71 -7.15 8.51
CA GLU A 205 -5.02 -7.06 7.83
C GLU A 205 -5.72 -5.72 8.06
N ALA A 206 -5.60 -5.15 9.26
CA ALA A 206 -6.16 -3.84 9.60
C ALA A 206 -5.57 -2.74 8.71
N GLU A 207 -4.26 -2.74 8.52
CA GLU A 207 -3.56 -1.75 7.71
C GLU A 207 -3.95 -1.89 6.22
N ARG A 208 -4.06 -3.12 5.71
CA ARG A 208 -4.55 -3.38 4.34
C ARG A 208 -6.01 -2.95 4.15
N ALA A 209 -6.87 -3.21 5.14
CA ALA A 209 -8.26 -2.79 5.11
C ALA A 209 -8.38 -1.25 5.12
N LEU A 210 -7.54 -0.56 5.89
CA LEU A 210 -7.50 0.91 5.92
C LEU A 210 -7.03 1.50 4.59
N VAL A 211 -5.98 0.97 3.96
CA VAL A 211 -5.54 1.42 2.63
C VAL A 211 -6.67 1.26 1.60
N ARG A 212 -7.28 0.07 1.55
CA ARG A 212 -8.40 -0.20 0.64
C ARG A 212 -9.58 0.72 0.89
N LEU A 213 -9.89 1.00 2.16
CA LEU A 213 -10.94 1.92 2.56
C LEU A 213 -10.67 3.34 2.05
N ILE A 214 -9.45 3.86 2.21
CA ILE A 214 -9.05 5.19 1.73
C ILE A 214 -9.25 5.28 0.21
N ASP A 215 -8.78 4.28 -0.54
CA ASP A 215 -8.96 4.25 -1.99
C ASP A 215 -10.45 4.26 -2.39
N GLN A 216 -11.30 3.54 -1.65
CA GLN A 216 -12.74 3.55 -1.90
C GLN A 216 -13.36 4.93 -1.64
N VAL A 217 -12.97 5.60 -0.56
CA VAL A 217 -13.52 6.91 -0.18
C VAL A 217 -13.13 7.97 -1.21
N VAL A 218 -11.87 7.97 -1.66
CA VAL A 218 -11.40 8.87 -2.73
C VAL A 218 -12.12 8.59 -4.05
N TRP A 219 -12.39 7.32 -4.35
CA TRP A 219 -13.13 6.97 -5.57
C TRP A 219 -14.62 7.34 -5.48
N LEU A 220 -15.26 7.13 -4.33
CA LEU A 220 -16.64 7.56 -4.10
C LEU A 220 -16.78 9.07 -4.38
N ASP A 221 -15.85 9.90 -3.91
CA ASP A 221 -15.85 11.34 -4.22
C ASP A 221 -15.82 11.60 -5.75
N ALA A 222 -15.01 10.84 -6.48
CA ALA A 222 -14.92 10.96 -7.93
C ALA A 222 -16.20 10.55 -8.66
N ILE A 223 -16.94 9.54 -8.17
CA ILE A 223 -18.27 9.17 -8.71
C ILE A 223 -19.26 10.31 -8.44
N LEU A 224 -19.30 10.80 -7.20
CA LEU A 224 -20.31 11.76 -6.77
C LEU A 224 -20.17 13.11 -7.48
N ARG A 225 -18.93 13.53 -7.83
CA ARG A 225 -18.69 14.72 -8.67
C ARG A 225 -19.22 14.60 -10.11
N ARG A 226 -19.45 13.39 -10.60
CA ARG A 226 -19.90 13.13 -11.98
C ARG A 226 -21.41 12.95 -12.10
N MET A 227 -22.18 13.05 -11.02
CA MET A 227 -23.65 12.98 -11.09
C MET A 227 -24.25 14.35 -11.44
N PRO A 228 -24.78 14.55 -12.66
CA PRO A 228 -25.51 15.78 -12.98
C PRO A 228 -26.88 15.81 -12.29
N LEU A 229 -27.27 16.98 -11.79
CA LEU A 229 -28.60 17.28 -11.25
C LEU A 229 -29.52 17.74 -12.41
N ASN A 230 -30.08 16.81 -13.18
CA ASN A 230 -31.04 17.15 -14.24
C ASN A 230 -32.49 16.82 -13.82
N PRO A 231 -33.49 17.65 -14.18
CA PRO A 231 -34.92 17.39 -13.94
C PRO A 231 -35.42 16.21 -14.78
N ARG A 232 -36.23 15.32 -14.18
CA ARG A 232 -36.41 13.91 -14.61
C ARG A 232 -37.82 13.35 -14.35
N PRO A 233 -38.17 12.17 -14.89
CA PRO A 233 -39.36 11.42 -14.48
C PRO A 233 -39.37 11.17 -12.97
N ARG A 234 -40.47 11.53 -12.30
CA ARG A 234 -40.58 11.52 -10.83
C ARG A 234 -40.33 10.15 -10.20
N SER A 235 -40.69 9.04 -10.87
CA SER A 235 -40.54 7.68 -10.33
C SER A 235 -39.08 7.22 -10.21
N ILE A 236 -38.27 7.39 -11.27
CA ILE A 236 -36.83 7.03 -11.25
C ILE A 236 -36.08 7.94 -10.27
N ALA A 237 -36.41 9.23 -10.25
CA ALA A 237 -35.80 10.18 -9.32
C ALA A 237 -36.01 9.79 -7.85
N LEU A 238 -37.23 9.37 -7.48
CA LEU A 238 -37.54 8.92 -6.13
C LEU A 238 -36.81 7.61 -5.75
N ALA A 239 -36.73 6.64 -6.66
CA ALA A 239 -36.01 5.40 -6.41
C ALA A 239 -34.48 5.64 -6.26
N VAL A 240 -33.92 6.55 -7.05
CA VAL A 240 -32.53 7.00 -6.88
C VAL A 240 -32.33 7.71 -5.52
N CYS A 241 -33.29 8.53 -5.08
CA CYS A 241 -33.23 9.15 -3.75
C CYS A 241 -33.26 8.11 -2.62
N GLU A 242 -34.11 7.08 -2.71
CA GLU A 242 -34.13 5.98 -1.74
C GLU A 242 -32.75 5.31 -1.62
N VAL A 243 -32.11 5.00 -2.75
CA VAL A 243 -30.75 4.43 -2.79
C VAL A 243 -29.73 5.38 -2.14
N LYS A 244 -29.81 6.69 -2.40
CA LYS A 244 -28.91 7.69 -1.79
C LYS A 244 -29.10 7.80 -0.27
N THR A 245 -30.34 7.76 0.20
CA THR A 245 -30.66 7.81 1.64
C THR A 245 -30.13 6.58 2.39
N GLU A 246 -30.34 5.38 1.84
CA GLU A 246 -29.81 4.15 2.44
C GLU A 246 -28.27 4.10 2.37
N ALA A 247 -27.67 4.58 1.28
CA ALA A 247 -26.21 4.68 1.15
C ALA A 247 -25.62 5.67 2.18
N ALA A 248 -26.28 6.81 2.39
CA ALA A 248 -25.87 7.78 3.40
C ALA A 248 -25.95 7.22 4.83
N THR A 249 -27.00 6.46 5.14
CA THR A 249 -27.13 5.78 6.44
C THR A 249 -26.01 4.79 6.68
N LEU A 250 -25.72 3.94 5.67
CA LEU A 250 -24.62 2.98 5.75
C LEU A 250 -23.24 3.64 5.88
N LEU A 251 -22.96 4.73 5.14
CA LEU A 251 -21.73 5.50 5.27
C LEU A 251 -21.60 6.18 6.63
N GLY A 252 -22.67 6.77 7.14
CA GLY A 252 -22.71 7.41 8.46
C GLY A 252 -22.40 6.42 9.58
N HIS A 253 -23.04 5.25 9.58
CA HIS A 253 -22.73 4.19 10.56
C HIS A 253 -21.33 3.59 10.36
N SER A 254 -20.82 3.53 9.12
CA SER A 254 -19.43 3.15 8.87
C SER A 254 -18.46 4.16 9.49
N ALA A 255 -18.76 5.47 9.42
CA ALA A 255 -17.97 6.52 10.07
C ALA A 255 -17.96 6.36 11.60
N VAL A 256 -19.12 6.18 12.22
CA VAL A 256 -19.23 5.94 13.67
C VAL A 256 -18.45 4.69 14.10
N LEU A 257 -18.60 3.58 13.35
CA LEU A 257 -17.85 2.35 13.61
C LEU A 257 -16.33 2.58 13.51
N LEU A 258 -15.90 3.38 12.54
CA LEU A 258 -14.50 3.77 12.37
C LEU A 258 -14.01 4.67 13.48
N GLU A 259 -14.85 5.50 14.13
CA GLU A 259 -14.49 6.36 15.26
C GLU A 259 -14.40 5.60 16.59
N SER A 260 -15.44 4.84 16.93
CA SER A 260 -15.62 4.23 18.26
C SER A 260 -14.78 2.95 18.45
N ALA A 261 -14.54 2.18 17.38
CA ALA A 261 -13.94 0.82 17.39
C ALA A 261 -14.58 -0.20 18.38
N ALA A 262 -15.58 0.22 19.16
CA ALA A 262 -16.23 -0.49 20.27
C ALA A 262 -17.60 -1.08 19.89
N ASP A 263 -18.09 -0.79 18.68
CA ASP A 263 -19.35 -1.34 18.15
C ASP A 263 -19.14 -2.63 17.34
N ASP A 264 -20.12 -3.55 17.37
CA ASP A 264 -20.08 -4.83 16.66
C ASP A 264 -20.15 -4.60 15.13
N PRO A 265 -19.16 -5.05 14.33
CA PRO A 265 -19.18 -4.92 12.87
C PRO A 265 -20.43 -5.50 12.20
N ARG A 266 -21.10 -6.46 12.83
CA ARG A 266 -22.34 -7.08 12.32
C ARG A 266 -23.51 -6.10 12.21
N LEU A 267 -23.42 -4.94 12.87
CA LEU A 267 -24.43 -3.88 12.75
C LEU A 267 -24.55 -3.35 11.31
N LEU A 268 -23.47 -3.40 10.52
CA LEU A 268 -23.50 -2.99 9.12
C LEU A 268 -24.20 -4.00 8.20
N ASP A 269 -24.36 -5.27 8.60
CA ASP A 269 -24.94 -6.31 7.75
C ASP A 269 -26.43 -6.03 7.47
N ALA A 270 -27.15 -5.45 8.42
CA ALA A 270 -28.55 -5.07 8.24
C ALA A 270 -28.70 -3.91 7.25
N GLU A 271 -27.87 -2.88 7.39
CA GLU A 271 -27.84 -1.69 6.52
C GLU A 271 -27.38 -2.03 5.11
N LEU A 272 -26.39 -2.93 4.96
CA LEU A 272 -25.99 -3.49 3.67
C LEU A 272 -27.19 -4.14 2.96
N ARG A 273 -27.98 -4.95 3.68
CA ARG A 273 -29.20 -5.56 3.11
C ARG A 273 -30.25 -4.53 2.71
N ARG A 274 -30.41 -3.43 3.46
CA ARG A 274 -31.35 -2.35 3.10
C ARG A 274 -30.91 -1.63 1.82
N LEU A 275 -29.63 -1.27 1.73
CA LEU A 275 -29.07 -0.67 0.51
C LEU A 275 -29.23 -1.59 -0.71
N PHE A 276 -29.01 -2.91 -0.54
CA PHE A 276 -29.25 -3.87 -1.62
C PHE A 276 -30.71 -3.93 -2.08
N ARG A 277 -31.68 -3.83 -1.16
CA ARG A 277 -33.12 -3.79 -1.50
C ARG A 277 -33.50 -2.50 -2.22
N ALA A 278 -33.07 -1.34 -1.73
CA ALA A 278 -33.30 -0.06 -2.39
C ALA A 278 -32.75 -0.06 -3.83
N ARG A 279 -31.57 -0.66 -4.02
CA ARG A 279 -30.96 -0.85 -5.34
C ARG A 279 -31.82 -1.73 -6.26
N GLN A 280 -32.37 -2.84 -5.75
CA GLN A 280 -33.30 -3.69 -6.51
C GLN A 280 -34.61 -2.97 -6.85
N HIS A 281 -35.16 -2.18 -5.93
CA HIS A 281 -36.33 -1.35 -6.20
C HIS A 281 -36.05 -0.33 -7.31
N MET A 282 -34.87 0.32 -7.30
CA MET A 282 -34.44 1.20 -8.37
C MET A 282 -34.29 0.47 -9.71
N GLU A 283 -33.70 -0.74 -9.72
CA GLU A 283 -33.60 -1.58 -10.91
C GLU A 283 -35.00 -1.90 -11.48
N HIS A 284 -35.97 -2.24 -10.64
CA HIS A 284 -37.36 -2.46 -11.04
C HIS A 284 -38.06 -1.18 -11.53
N ALA A 285 -37.82 -0.03 -10.89
CA ALA A 285 -38.38 1.25 -11.30
C ALA A 285 -37.85 1.67 -12.68
N VAL A 286 -36.57 1.40 -12.97
CA VAL A 286 -35.97 1.62 -14.28
C VAL A 286 -36.56 0.65 -15.30
N THR A 287 -36.65 -0.64 -14.95
CA THR A 287 -37.22 -1.69 -15.81
C THR A 287 -38.66 -1.38 -16.22
N SER A 288 -39.49 -0.96 -15.27
CA SER A 288 -40.90 -0.59 -15.51
C SER A 288 -41.07 0.72 -16.29
N ALA A 289 -40.04 1.56 -16.34
CA ALA A 289 -40.04 2.82 -17.09
C ALA A 289 -39.50 2.69 -18.52
N LEU A 290 -39.04 1.50 -18.95
CA LEU A 290 -38.66 1.29 -20.34
C LEU A 290 -39.83 1.60 -21.28
N PRO A 291 -39.60 2.28 -22.41
CA PRO A 291 -40.63 2.49 -23.42
C PRO A 291 -41.06 1.15 -24.02
N LEU A 292 -42.10 0.57 -23.45
CA LEU A 292 -42.80 -0.59 -23.97
C LEU A 292 -43.72 -0.11 -25.10
N HIS A 293 -43.36 -0.45 -26.34
CA HIS A 293 -44.13 -0.38 -27.59
C HIS A 293 -43.89 0.84 -28.54
N PRO A 294 -43.76 0.58 -29.87
CA PRO A 294 -43.70 1.60 -30.93
C PRO A 294 -45.01 2.41 -31.13
N ALA A 295 -46.01 2.23 -30.27
CA ALA A 295 -47.28 2.97 -30.35
C ALA A 295 -47.22 4.38 -29.70
N ARG A 296 -46.11 4.75 -29.06
CA ARG A 296 -45.85 6.10 -28.53
C ARG A 296 -44.82 6.89 -29.36
N VAL A 297 -44.62 6.53 -30.62
CA VAL A 297 -43.91 7.39 -31.58
C VAL A 297 -44.64 8.72 -31.62
N ARG A 298 -44.00 9.79 -31.10
CA ARG A 298 -44.43 11.14 -31.44
C ARG A 298 -44.22 11.26 -32.96
N PRO A 299 -45.25 11.59 -33.76
CA PRO A 299 -45.06 11.68 -35.20
C PRO A 299 -44.02 12.79 -35.49
N GLY A 300 -42.82 12.40 -35.93
CA GLY A 300 -41.77 13.34 -36.36
C GLY A 300 -40.37 13.19 -35.73
N MET A 301 -40.13 12.31 -34.75
CA MET A 301 -38.78 12.02 -34.24
C MET A 301 -38.21 10.73 -34.84
N SER A 302 -36.92 10.75 -35.24
CA SER A 302 -36.19 9.54 -35.64
C SER A 302 -35.96 8.64 -34.43
N SER A 303 -35.99 7.32 -34.62
CA SER A 303 -35.70 6.29 -33.61
C SER A 303 -34.47 6.58 -32.76
N ASP A 304 -33.43 7.15 -33.39
CA ASP A 304 -32.13 7.43 -32.78
C ASP A 304 -32.17 8.56 -31.73
N SER A 305 -33.12 9.50 -31.86
CA SER A 305 -33.27 10.63 -30.93
C SER A 305 -33.96 10.21 -29.64
N GLU A 306 -35.00 9.38 -29.71
CA GLU A 306 -35.78 8.92 -28.55
C GLU A 306 -34.95 7.97 -27.67
N LEU A 307 -34.15 7.10 -28.27
CA LEU A 307 -33.25 6.20 -27.55
C LEU A 307 -32.02 6.90 -26.97
N SER A 308 -31.51 7.97 -27.61
CA SER A 308 -30.50 8.84 -26.99
C SER A 308 -31.04 9.55 -25.75
N GLU A 309 -32.28 10.05 -25.80
CA GLU A 309 -32.97 10.64 -24.65
C GLU A 309 -33.22 9.58 -23.54
N PHE A 310 -33.53 8.35 -23.92
CA PHE A 310 -33.64 7.20 -23.01
C PHE A 310 -32.32 6.86 -22.32
N MET A 311 -31.20 6.78 -23.03
CA MET A 311 -29.88 6.52 -22.41
C MET A 311 -29.50 7.61 -21.40
N ILE A 312 -29.77 8.88 -21.73
CA ILE A 312 -29.58 10.01 -20.82
C ILE A 312 -30.46 9.86 -19.56
N SER A 313 -31.63 9.21 -19.68
CA SER A 313 -32.52 8.93 -18.54
C SER A 313 -32.03 7.81 -17.61
N LEU A 314 -31.18 6.90 -18.10
CA LEU A 314 -30.61 5.77 -17.35
C LEU A 314 -29.34 6.12 -16.57
N GLU A 315 -28.57 7.10 -17.05
CA GLU A 315 -27.34 7.60 -16.41
C GLU A 315 -27.45 7.79 -14.88
N PRO A 316 -28.55 8.32 -14.30
CA PRO A 316 -28.65 8.52 -12.86
C PRO A 316 -28.76 7.23 -12.08
N ALA A 317 -29.52 6.27 -12.60
CA ALA A 317 -29.66 4.96 -11.99
C ALA A 317 -28.35 4.16 -12.13
N PHE A 318 -27.66 4.31 -13.26
CA PHE A 318 -26.29 3.79 -13.44
C PHE A 318 -25.32 4.37 -12.39
N ARG A 319 -25.29 5.68 -12.19
CA ARG A 319 -24.40 6.31 -11.18
C ARG A 319 -24.78 5.92 -9.75
N ALA A 320 -26.07 5.82 -9.45
CA ALA A 320 -26.54 5.32 -8.16
C ALA A 320 -26.10 3.86 -7.93
N GLN A 321 -26.11 3.04 -8.98
CA GLN A 321 -25.58 1.67 -8.95
C GLN A 321 -24.06 1.65 -8.66
N GLU A 322 -23.26 2.50 -9.33
CA GLU A 322 -21.82 2.63 -9.08
C GLU A 322 -21.54 3.03 -7.62
N MET A 323 -22.30 4.01 -7.13
CA MET A 323 -22.22 4.50 -5.75
C MET A 323 -22.54 3.38 -4.74
N THR A 324 -23.61 2.61 -4.94
CA THR A 324 -23.94 1.47 -4.06
C THR A 324 -22.78 0.46 -3.99
N CYS A 325 -22.11 0.21 -5.12
CA CYS A 325 -20.91 -0.64 -5.13
C CYS A 325 -19.79 -0.04 -4.27
N ALA A 326 -19.46 1.24 -4.45
CA ALA A 326 -18.45 1.93 -3.64
C ALA A 326 -18.75 1.85 -2.14
N VAL A 327 -19.97 2.23 -1.74
CA VAL A 327 -20.41 2.32 -0.35
C VAL A 327 -20.41 0.97 0.34
N SER A 328 -20.86 -0.09 -0.34
CA SER A 328 -20.84 -1.44 0.22
C SER A 328 -19.42 -1.99 0.40
N VAL A 329 -18.47 -1.64 -0.48
CA VAL A 329 -17.05 -1.98 -0.27
C VAL A 329 -16.48 -1.19 0.91
N ILE A 330 -16.78 0.10 1.04
CA ILE A 330 -16.39 0.93 2.19
C ILE A 330 -16.85 0.29 3.50
N ALA A 331 -18.14 -0.04 3.62
CA ALA A 331 -18.72 -0.68 4.80
C ALA A 331 -18.03 -2.01 5.13
N THR A 332 -17.79 -2.84 4.10
CA THR A 332 -17.09 -4.13 4.27
C THR A 332 -15.66 -3.90 4.79
N GLN A 333 -14.91 -2.96 4.23
CA GLN A 333 -13.54 -2.66 4.68
C GLN A 333 -13.51 -2.05 6.08
N ALA A 334 -14.46 -1.18 6.42
CA ALA A 334 -14.60 -0.63 7.76
C ALA A 334 -14.83 -1.73 8.81
N GLY A 335 -15.74 -2.68 8.50
CA GLY A 335 -15.99 -3.85 9.35
C GLY A 335 -14.75 -4.74 9.51
N LEU A 336 -14.02 -5.03 8.42
CA LEU A 336 -12.77 -5.80 8.45
C LEU A 336 -11.68 -5.11 9.27
N LEU A 337 -11.53 -3.79 9.13
CA LEU A 337 -10.57 -2.97 9.89
C LEU A 337 -10.83 -3.06 11.39
N VAL A 338 -12.07 -2.87 11.83
CA VAL A 338 -12.45 -2.95 13.25
C VAL A 338 -12.33 -4.38 13.77
N ALA A 339 -12.76 -5.38 13.00
CA ALA A 339 -12.63 -6.80 13.35
C ALA A 339 -11.16 -7.22 13.51
N ALA A 340 -10.27 -6.78 12.61
CA ALA A 340 -8.83 -7.05 12.70
C ALA A 340 -8.21 -6.40 13.95
N ARG A 341 -8.71 -5.23 14.37
CA ARG A 341 -8.24 -4.49 15.54
C ARG A 341 -8.70 -5.04 16.88
N ARG A 342 -9.84 -5.72 16.94
CA ARG A 342 -10.28 -6.42 18.15
C ARG A 342 -9.50 -7.71 18.43
N ARG A 343 -8.67 -8.19 17.50
CA ARG A 343 -7.90 -9.44 17.68
C ARG A 343 -6.81 -9.29 18.74
N GLY A 344 -6.69 -10.31 19.59
CA GLY A 344 -5.58 -10.49 20.51
C GLY A 344 -4.24 -10.71 19.79
N TRP A 345 -3.14 -10.30 20.43
CA TRP A 345 -1.78 -10.25 19.86
C TRP A 345 -1.31 -11.57 19.23
N ARG A 346 -1.65 -12.73 19.81
CA ARG A 346 -1.27 -14.06 19.29
C ARG A 346 -1.77 -14.29 17.86
N ARG A 347 -2.96 -13.80 17.51
CA ARG A 347 -3.53 -13.97 16.16
C ARG A 347 -2.98 -12.97 15.15
N ARG A 348 -2.52 -11.79 15.60
CA ARG A 348 -1.84 -10.79 14.76
C ARG A 348 -0.44 -11.26 14.37
N LEU A 349 0.30 -11.85 15.31
CA LEU A 349 1.63 -12.41 15.05
C LEU A 349 1.60 -13.56 14.03
N LEU A 350 0.47 -14.30 13.94
CA LEU A 350 0.29 -15.49 13.12
C LEU A 350 -0.42 -15.25 11.76
N GLY A 351 -0.76 -14.00 11.40
CA GLY A 351 -1.20 -13.62 10.05
C GLY A 351 -2.46 -14.31 9.49
N ARG A 352 -3.47 -14.67 10.31
CA ARG A 352 -4.67 -15.41 9.84
C ARG A 352 -5.62 -14.55 8.96
N PRO A 353 -6.00 -14.95 7.74
CA PRO A 353 -7.06 -14.28 6.97
C PRO A 353 -8.46 -14.43 7.61
N LEU A 354 -9.29 -13.39 7.53
CA LEU A 354 -10.74 -13.43 7.83
C LEU A 354 -11.49 -14.19 6.72
N GLY A 355 -12.09 -15.35 7.06
CA GLY A 355 -13.17 -15.96 6.25
C GLY A 355 -12.97 -17.38 5.71
N GLY A 356 -11.97 -18.16 6.15
CA GLY A 356 -11.80 -19.55 5.67
C GLY A 356 -11.42 -20.54 6.76
N THR A 357 -11.99 -21.74 6.70
CA THR A 357 -11.71 -22.93 7.53
C THR A 357 -10.28 -23.50 7.38
N LYS A 358 -9.36 -22.80 6.70
CA LYS A 358 -7.99 -23.26 6.46
C LYS A 358 -7.05 -22.93 7.63
N SER A 359 -6.07 -23.81 7.87
CA SER A 359 -5.10 -23.67 8.97
C SER A 359 -4.16 -22.47 8.75
N ALA A 360 -3.64 -21.89 9.85
CA ALA A 360 -2.74 -20.73 9.83
C ALA A 360 -1.46 -20.97 8.99
N LEU A 361 -0.97 -22.21 8.98
CA LEU A 361 0.18 -22.62 8.18
C LEU A 361 -0.14 -22.72 6.68
N ALA A 362 -1.38 -23.08 6.31
CA ALA A 362 -1.79 -23.19 4.92
C ALA A 362 -1.96 -21.82 4.26
N SER A 363 -2.58 -20.85 4.94
CA SER A 363 -2.68 -19.46 4.44
C SER A 363 -1.33 -18.75 4.45
N ALA A 364 -0.53 -18.90 5.51
CA ALA A 364 0.83 -18.36 5.51
C ALA A 364 1.67 -18.95 4.36
N ARG A 365 1.48 -20.25 4.03
CA ARG A 365 2.17 -20.93 2.92
C ARG A 365 1.62 -20.54 1.54
N GLU A 366 0.32 -20.26 1.41
CA GLU A 366 -0.28 -19.71 0.17
C GLU A 366 0.17 -18.26 -0.06
N ASP A 367 0.18 -17.42 0.98
CA ASP A 367 0.69 -16.04 0.91
C ASP A 367 2.20 -16.00 0.68
N LEU A 368 2.99 -16.85 1.36
CA LEU A 368 4.42 -17.01 1.11
C LEU A 368 4.69 -17.52 -0.30
N ARG A 369 3.87 -18.44 -0.84
CA ARG A 369 4.01 -18.93 -2.23
C ARG A 369 3.64 -17.88 -3.26
N ALA A 370 2.59 -17.10 -3.02
CA ALA A 370 2.18 -15.99 -3.88
C ALA A 370 3.23 -14.87 -3.91
N HIS A 371 4.00 -14.68 -2.83
CA HIS A 371 5.09 -13.69 -2.75
C HIS A 371 6.49 -14.27 -3.02
N ALA A 372 6.63 -15.60 -3.10
CA ALA A 372 7.86 -16.31 -3.47
C ALA A 372 7.98 -16.58 -4.97
N GLU A 373 7.02 -16.12 -5.79
CA GLU A 373 7.21 -16.08 -7.24
C GLU A 373 8.44 -15.23 -7.57
N ARG A 374 9.28 -15.74 -8.50
CA ARG A 374 10.62 -15.22 -8.86
C ARG A 374 10.63 -13.79 -9.43
N HIS A 375 9.52 -13.06 -9.32
CA HIS A 375 9.33 -11.69 -9.81
C HIS A 375 8.98 -10.70 -8.70
N SER A 376 8.81 -11.18 -7.46
CA SER A 376 8.52 -10.31 -6.31
C SER A 376 9.72 -9.42 -5.98
N VAL A 377 9.54 -8.10 -6.11
CA VAL A 377 10.54 -7.06 -5.77
C VAL A 377 11.05 -7.24 -4.33
N TRP A 378 10.19 -7.74 -3.45
CA TRP A 378 10.49 -7.95 -2.03
C TRP A 378 11.45 -9.12 -1.77
N PHE A 379 11.28 -10.28 -2.43
CA PHE A 379 12.23 -11.39 -2.31
C PHE A 379 13.64 -10.96 -2.72
N HIS A 380 13.73 -10.21 -3.82
CA HIS A 380 15.00 -9.67 -4.29
C HIS A 380 15.57 -8.61 -3.34
N ASN A 381 14.73 -7.77 -2.76
CA ASN A 381 15.19 -6.76 -1.80
C ASN A 381 15.72 -7.39 -0.50
N SER A 382 15.04 -8.41 0.03
CA SER A 382 15.51 -9.17 1.19
C SER A 382 16.78 -9.95 0.88
N ALA A 383 16.88 -10.58 -0.30
CA ALA A 383 18.10 -11.25 -0.78
C ALA A 383 19.27 -10.27 -0.94
N ARG A 384 19.01 -9.07 -1.48
CA ARG A 384 20.01 -8.01 -1.63
C ARG A 384 20.52 -7.52 -0.28
N GLY A 385 19.62 -7.26 0.67
CA GLY A 385 19.99 -6.85 2.02
C GLY A 385 20.80 -7.94 2.73
N ALA A 386 20.40 -9.20 2.61
CA ALA A 386 21.14 -10.34 3.14
C ALA A 386 22.53 -10.50 2.50
N ALA A 387 22.63 -10.37 1.17
CA ALA A 387 23.89 -10.43 0.45
C ALA A 387 24.84 -9.30 0.87
N ALA A 388 24.34 -8.07 1.01
CA ALA A 388 25.13 -6.93 1.45
C ALA A 388 25.65 -7.10 2.89
N LEU A 389 24.81 -7.58 3.81
CA LEU A 389 25.22 -7.81 5.20
C LEU A 389 26.19 -8.99 5.34
N GLY A 390 25.93 -10.10 4.63
CA GLY A 390 26.84 -11.24 4.58
C GLY A 390 28.20 -10.85 3.99
N LEU A 391 28.21 -10.10 2.88
CA LEU A 391 29.45 -9.62 2.28
C LEU A 391 30.17 -8.60 3.17
N ALA A 392 29.45 -7.75 3.90
CA ALA A 392 30.05 -6.82 4.85
C ALA A 392 30.75 -7.55 5.99
N VAL A 393 30.14 -8.60 6.54
CA VAL A 393 30.78 -9.48 7.54
C VAL A 393 32.01 -10.16 6.96
N LEU A 394 31.91 -10.72 5.75
CA LEU A 394 33.03 -11.38 5.09
C LEU A 394 34.22 -10.41 4.89
N VAL A 395 33.96 -9.21 4.39
CA VAL A 395 34.99 -8.19 4.19
C VAL A 395 35.59 -7.77 5.52
N ALA A 396 34.79 -7.55 6.56
CA ALA A 396 35.27 -7.15 7.88
C ALA A 396 36.20 -8.21 8.51
N GLU A 397 35.82 -9.49 8.44
CA GLU A 397 36.62 -10.62 8.94
C GLU A 397 37.92 -10.79 8.14
N LEU A 398 37.88 -10.66 6.80
CA LEU A 398 39.07 -10.82 5.96
C LEU A 398 40.06 -9.67 6.06
N THR A 399 39.57 -8.46 6.32
CA THR A 399 40.41 -7.26 6.46
C THR A 399 40.97 -7.09 7.87
N GLY A 400 40.50 -7.87 8.85
CA GLY A 400 41.02 -7.86 10.22
C GLY A 400 40.80 -6.52 10.94
N VAL A 401 39.72 -5.81 10.58
CA VAL A 401 39.40 -4.51 11.18
C VAL A 401 39.22 -4.65 12.69
N LEU A 402 39.77 -3.70 13.46
CA LEU A 402 39.69 -3.69 14.93
C LEU A 402 38.26 -3.83 15.48
N HIS A 403 37.25 -3.35 14.74
CA HIS A 403 35.85 -3.34 15.18
C HIS A 403 34.89 -3.72 14.02
N SER A 404 34.91 -4.99 13.62
CA SER A 404 34.15 -5.55 12.49
C SER A 404 32.66 -5.19 12.45
N PHE A 405 32.02 -4.93 13.59
CA PHE A 405 30.60 -4.57 13.67
C PHE A 405 30.28 -3.20 13.04
N TRP A 406 31.23 -2.25 13.01
CA TRP A 406 31.00 -0.92 12.41
C TRP A 406 30.82 -0.98 10.90
N VAL A 407 31.54 -1.89 10.24
CA VAL A 407 31.40 -2.14 8.80
C VAL A 407 29.97 -2.57 8.49
N VAL A 408 29.42 -3.47 9.30
CA VAL A 408 28.06 -3.99 9.10
C VAL A 408 27.00 -2.93 9.46
N PHE A 409 27.22 -2.09 10.48
CA PHE A 409 26.33 -0.95 10.75
C PHE A 409 26.36 0.11 9.64
N GLY A 410 27.53 0.38 9.05
CA GLY A 410 27.64 1.21 7.85
C GLY A 410 26.83 0.66 6.69
N ALA A 411 26.89 -0.67 6.48
CA ALA A 411 26.07 -1.34 5.49
C ALA A 411 24.57 -1.25 5.78
N LEU A 412 24.15 -1.52 7.03
CA LEU A 412 22.75 -1.37 7.48
C LEU A 412 22.21 0.05 7.29
N ALA A 413 23.00 1.08 7.61
CA ALA A 413 22.61 2.48 7.47
C ALA A 413 22.29 2.83 6.01
N VAL A 414 23.05 2.25 5.08
CA VAL A 414 22.85 2.43 3.64
C VAL A 414 21.67 1.60 3.11
N LEU A 415 21.51 0.36 3.59
CA LEU A 415 20.42 -0.56 3.20
C LEU A 415 19.04 -0.12 3.67
N ARG A 416 18.95 0.74 4.69
CA ARG A 416 17.68 1.29 5.20
C ARG A 416 16.93 2.13 4.14
N THR A 417 17.53 2.44 2.99
CA THR A 417 16.87 3.16 1.88
C THR A 417 17.10 2.55 0.50
N THR A 418 16.10 2.69 -0.38
CA THR A 418 16.02 2.06 -1.72
C THR A 418 17.18 2.44 -2.66
N ALA A 419 17.46 1.57 -3.64
CA ALA A 419 18.72 1.42 -4.40
C ALA A 419 19.38 2.67 -5.03
N LEU A 420 18.64 3.76 -5.28
CA LEU A 420 19.20 4.99 -5.87
C LEU A 420 19.40 6.12 -4.84
N ASN A 421 18.70 6.06 -3.71
CA ASN A 421 18.99 6.90 -2.55
C ASN A 421 20.28 6.46 -1.83
N THR A 422 20.74 5.22 -2.06
CA THR A 422 21.97 4.62 -1.52
C THR A 422 23.18 5.54 -1.68
N GLY A 423 23.38 6.19 -2.83
CA GLY A 423 24.55 7.06 -3.06
C GLY A 423 24.51 8.39 -2.28
N ARG A 424 23.40 9.13 -2.33
CA ARG A 424 23.29 10.45 -1.69
C ARG A 424 23.04 10.35 -0.18
N ASN A 425 22.38 9.28 0.28
CA ASN A 425 22.27 8.98 1.70
C ASN A 425 23.54 8.35 2.28
N ALA A 426 24.31 7.55 1.52
CA ALA A 426 25.65 7.16 1.94
C ALA A 426 26.52 8.40 2.15
N LEU A 427 26.48 9.38 1.23
CA LEU A 427 27.20 10.63 1.41
C LEU A 427 26.71 11.40 2.66
N ARG A 428 25.39 11.53 2.88
CA ARG A 428 24.85 12.19 4.07
C ARG A 428 25.17 11.45 5.37
N GLY A 429 25.20 10.11 5.33
CA GLY A 429 25.57 9.25 6.45
C GLY A 429 27.04 9.37 6.80
N LEU A 430 27.92 9.33 5.79
CA LEU A 430 29.35 9.58 5.93
C LEU A 430 29.64 11.00 6.44
N LEU A 431 28.95 12.02 5.91
CA LEU A 431 29.05 13.39 6.40
C LEU A 431 28.57 13.50 7.85
N GLY A 432 27.46 12.84 8.21
CA GLY A 432 26.95 12.81 9.57
C GLY A 432 27.92 12.13 10.54
N ALA A 433 28.44 10.96 10.16
CA ALA A 433 29.45 10.25 10.93
C ALA A 433 30.74 11.08 11.06
N GLY A 434 31.17 11.77 10.00
CA GLY A 434 32.31 12.69 10.03
C GLY A 434 32.08 13.85 10.99
N ILE A 435 30.92 14.51 10.94
CA ILE A 435 30.56 15.60 11.88
C ILE A 435 30.53 15.08 13.32
N GLY A 436 29.88 13.94 13.55
CA GLY A 436 29.82 13.34 14.88
C GLY A 436 31.17 12.88 15.40
N PHE A 437 32.10 12.47 14.52
CA PHE A 437 33.48 12.20 14.89
C PHE A 437 34.24 13.48 15.25
N LEU A 438 34.10 14.56 14.48
CA LEU A 438 34.75 15.83 14.82
C LEU A 438 34.26 16.36 16.17
N VAL A 439 32.95 16.29 16.43
CA VAL A 439 32.34 16.71 17.69
C VAL A 439 32.72 15.77 18.84
N GLY A 440 32.49 14.46 18.68
CA GLY A 440 32.77 13.48 19.72
C GLY A 440 34.26 13.32 20.02
N GLY A 441 35.10 13.30 18.99
CA GLY A 441 36.55 13.27 19.12
C GLY A 441 37.11 14.55 19.73
N GLY A 442 36.59 15.73 19.32
CA GLY A 442 36.93 17.01 19.94
C GLY A 442 36.55 17.06 21.42
N LEU A 443 35.37 16.55 21.79
CA LEU A 443 34.96 16.41 23.19
C LEU A 443 35.90 15.48 23.96
N VAL A 444 36.28 14.33 23.37
CA VAL A 444 37.18 13.37 24.02
C VAL A 444 38.57 13.97 24.25
N LEU A 445 39.09 14.72 23.27
CA LEU A 445 40.37 15.43 23.38
C LEU A 445 40.33 16.54 24.42
N ALA A 446 39.25 17.33 24.45
CA ALA A 446 39.14 18.48 25.35
C ALA A 446 38.86 18.07 26.81
N LEU A 447 38.11 16.99 27.03
CA LEU A 447 37.64 16.57 28.35
C LEU A 447 38.51 15.48 29.00
N GLY A 448 39.43 14.87 28.24
CA GLY A 448 40.37 13.88 28.73
C GLY A 448 39.67 12.67 29.38
N THR A 449 40.06 12.32 30.59
CA THR A 449 39.55 11.16 31.34
C THR A 449 38.40 11.47 32.29
N SER A 450 37.79 12.67 32.21
CA SER A 450 36.74 13.08 33.15
C SER A 450 35.40 12.35 32.90
N THR A 451 35.25 11.18 33.53
CA THR A 451 34.07 10.30 33.44
C THR A 451 32.76 11.02 33.77
N THR A 452 32.78 11.96 34.72
CA THR A 452 31.59 12.72 35.16
C THR A 452 31.00 13.56 34.03
N VAL A 453 31.85 14.20 33.21
CA VAL A 453 31.37 15.05 32.11
C VAL A 453 30.78 14.19 30.98
N TYR A 454 31.37 13.03 30.70
CA TYR A 454 30.82 12.08 29.73
C TYR A 454 29.43 11.57 30.15
N TRP A 455 29.21 11.30 31.44
CA TRP A 455 27.89 10.93 31.95
C TRP A 455 26.84 12.03 31.77
N LEU A 456 27.22 13.30 31.88
CA LEU A 456 26.32 14.45 31.65
C LEU A 456 26.04 14.68 30.16
N LEU A 457 27.03 14.45 29.28
CA LEU A 457 26.90 14.66 27.85
C LEU A 457 26.17 13.51 27.12
N LEU A 458 26.25 12.29 27.65
CA LEU A 458 25.66 11.11 27.03
C LEU A 458 24.14 11.26 26.76
N PRO A 459 23.29 11.70 27.72
CA PRO A 459 21.87 11.94 27.46
C PRO A 459 21.61 12.95 26.34
N VAL A 460 22.43 14.02 26.25
CA VAL A 460 22.31 15.04 25.21
C VAL A 460 22.65 14.44 23.83
N ALA A 461 23.74 13.67 23.75
CA ALA A 461 24.13 13.01 22.50
C ALA A 461 23.08 11.98 22.04
N VAL A 462 22.50 11.21 22.96
CA VAL A 462 21.40 10.27 22.69
C VAL A 462 20.14 11.03 22.25
N ALA A 463 19.83 12.16 22.88
CA ALA A 463 18.71 13.02 22.47
C ALA A 463 18.92 13.56 21.04
N CYS A 464 20.12 14.02 20.69
CA CYS A 464 20.44 14.42 19.31
C CYS A 464 20.35 13.26 18.31
N ALA A 465 20.65 12.03 18.73
CA ALA A 465 20.50 10.84 17.90
C ALA A 465 19.02 10.49 17.63
N GLY A 466 18.12 10.76 18.59
CA GLY A 466 16.71 10.37 18.55
C GLY A 466 15.72 11.48 18.13
N LEU A 467 16.02 12.76 18.40
CA LEU A 467 15.09 13.90 18.22
C LEU A 467 15.14 14.54 16.82
N GLY A 468 15.94 14.01 15.90
CA GLY A 468 16.01 14.54 14.55
C GLY A 468 14.69 14.35 13.81
N ASP A 469 14.02 15.44 13.41
CA ASP A 469 12.90 15.39 12.47
C ASP A 469 13.34 14.58 11.22
N PRO A 470 12.61 13.50 10.84
CA PRO A 470 12.90 12.72 9.64
C PRO A 470 13.04 13.58 8.37
N MET A 471 12.40 14.75 8.33
CA MET A 471 12.44 15.68 7.21
C MET A 471 13.69 16.58 7.18
N VAL A 472 14.37 16.82 8.31
CA VAL A 472 15.39 17.88 8.40
C VAL A 472 16.83 17.38 8.47
N SER A 473 17.18 16.25 9.12
CA SER A 473 18.56 15.74 8.97
C SER A 473 18.82 14.33 9.47
N PHE A 474 18.72 13.35 8.56
CA PHE A 474 19.40 12.05 8.71
C PHE A 474 20.87 12.20 9.13
N THR A 475 21.53 13.24 8.62
CA THR A 475 22.90 13.64 8.99
C THR A 475 23.05 13.95 10.48
N LEU A 476 22.10 14.63 11.11
CA LEU A 476 22.15 14.99 12.53
C LEU A 476 21.92 13.77 13.41
N GLY A 477 20.99 12.90 13.05
CA GLY A 477 20.79 11.62 13.74
C GLY A 477 22.06 10.75 13.70
N GLN A 478 22.72 10.66 12.55
CA GLN A 478 24.01 9.96 12.40
C GLN A 478 25.15 10.62 13.17
N ALA A 479 25.20 11.96 13.19
CA ALA A 479 26.17 12.71 13.99
C ALA A 479 25.97 12.46 15.49
N GLY A 480 24.74 12.60 15.98
CA GLY A 480 24.39 12.34 17.38
C GLY A 480 24.68 10.90 17.80
N PHE A 481 24.33 9.92 16.96
CA PHE A 481 24.69 8.51 17.20
C PHE A 481 26.20 8.34 17.27
N THR A 482 26.95 8.99 16.38
CA THR A 482 28.41 8.89 16.36
C THR A 482 29.04 9.46 17.62
N THR A 483 28.65 10.67 18.00
CA THR A 483 29.06 11.31 19.25
C THR A 483 28.69 10.45 20.47
N ALA A 484 27.47 9.93 20.53
CA ALA A 484 27.00 9.11 21.64
C ALA A 484 27.81 7.81 21.78
N SER A 485 28.15 7.14 20.67
CA SER A 485 28.98 5.93 20.78
C SER A 485 30.42 6.23 21.16
N LEU A 486 31.00 7.36 20.73
CA LEU A 486 32.36 7.75 21.16
C LEU A 486 32.41 8.03 22.67
N ILE A 487 31.42 8.78 23.19
CA ILE A 487 31.29 9.04 24.62
C ILE A 487 31.11 7.71 25.39
N LEU A 488 30.23 6.84 24.90
CA LEU A 488 29.99 5.53 25.50
C LEU A 488 31.24 4.64 25.51
N TYR A 489 32.00 4.60 24.42
CA TYR A 489 33.24 3.83 24.37
C TYR A 489 34.30 4.40 25.32
N SER A 490 34.46 5.72 25.39
CA SER A 490 35.35 6.36 26.36
C SER A 490 34.97 6.04 27.82
N LEU A 491 33.69 5.78 28.11
CA LEU A 491 33.21 5.33 29.42
C LEU A 491 33.51 3.84 29.69
N ILE A 492 33.51 2.97 28.67
CA ILE A 492 33.68 1.51 28.81
C ILE A 492 35.16 1.10 28.74
N SER A 493 35.91 1.66 27.78
CA SER A 493 37.34 1.39 27.58
C SER A 493 38.02 2.66 27.06
N PRO A 494 38.79 3.38 27.89
CA PRO A 494 39.42 4.64 27.49
C PRO A 494 40.57 4.41 26.50
N GLY A 495 40.25 4.37 25.21
CA GLY A 495 41.20 4.12 24.11
C GLY A 495 41.55 5.36 23.26
N GLY A 496 41.19 6.56 23.69
CA GLY A 496 41.51 7.81 22.98
C GLY A 496 40.71 8.03 21.68
N TRP A 497 41.09 9.07 20.92
CA TRP A 497 40.39 9.55 19.72
C TRP A 497 40.59 8.65 18.48
N GLU A 498 41.60 7.78 18.48
CA GLU A 498 41.95 6.88 17.37
C GLU A 498 40.80 5.90 17.04
N LEU A 499 40.02 5.50 18.05
CA LEU A 499 38.79 4.71 17.92
C LEU A 499 37.78 5.33 16.94
N GLY A 500 37.71 6.66 16.89
CA GLY A 500 36.78 7.35 16.01
C GLY A 500 37.25 7.44 14.55
N LEU A 501 38.56 7.43 14.30
CA LEU A 501 39.10 7.38 12.93
C LEU A 501 38.84 6.01 12.29
N VAL A 502 39.10 4.94 13.04
CA VAL A 502 38.81 3.56 12.61
C VAL A 502 37.34 3.43 12.24
N ARG A 503 36.44 4.00 13.05
CA ARG A 503 35.00 3.99 12.78
C ARG A 503 34.61 4.63 11.43
N ILE A 504 35.22 5.75 11.03
CA ILE A 504 34.92 6.38 9.74
C ILE A 504 35.32 5.45 8.59
N ALA A 505 36.52 4.85 8.68
CA ALA A 505 37.00 3.90 7.69
C ALA A 505 36.05 2.70 7.57
N ASP A 506 35.62 2.14 8.70
CA ASP A 506 34.74 0.97 8.74
C ASP A 506 33.38 1.28 8.11
N ILE A 507 32.79 2.44 8.43
CA ILE A 507 31.54 2.90 7.84
C ILE A 507 31.69 3.09 6.33
N ALA A 508 32.82 3.65 5.87
CA ALA A 508 33.10 3.83 4.45
C ALA A 508 33.20 2.48 3.71
N ILE A 509 33.86 1.48 4.30
CA ILE A 509 33.90 0.11 3.76
C ILE A 509 32.49 -0.47 3.67
N GLY A 510 31.68 -0.36 4.74
CA GLY A 510 30.29 -0.82 4.76
C GLY A 510 29.41 -0.16 3.68
N CYS A 511 29.62 1.15 3.46
CA CYS A 511 28.95 1.90 2.41
C CYS A 511 29.37 1.42 1.02
N ALA A 512 30.67 1.20 0.79
CA ALA A 512 31.21 0.72 -0.47
C ALA A 512 30.68 -0.69 -0.81
N VAL A 513 30.66 -1.61 0.16
CA VAL A 513 30.07 -2.96 0.00
C VAL A 513 28.60 -2.87 -0.37
N SER A 514 27.83 -2.02 0.32
CA SER A 514 26.40 -1.85 0.05
C SER A 514 26.11 -1.24 -1.31
N LEU A 515 26.93 -0.28 -1.75
CA LEU A 515 26.85 0.31 -3.09
C LEU A 515 27.20 -0.71 -4.16
N PHE A 516 28.27 -1.49 -3.96
CA PHE A 516 28.69 -2.54 -4.88
C PHE A 516 27.60 -3.60 -5.07
N VAL A 517 27.05 -4.12 -3.98
CA VAL A 517 25.94 -5.08 -4.02
C VAL A 517 24.68 -4.44 -4.62
N GLY A 518 24.40 -3.18 -4.30
CA GLY A 518 23.28 -2.43 -4.86
C GLY A 518 23.33 -2.33 -6.39
N VAL A 519 24.50 -2.02 -6.95
CA VAL A 519 24.74 -1.93 -8.39
C VAL A 519 24.69 -3.31 -9.06
N LEU A 520 25.33 -4.32 -8.46
CA LEU A 520 25.45 -5.66 -9.02
C LEU A 520 24.08 -6.36 -9.13
N PHE A 521 23.27 -6.28 -8.08
CA PHE A 521 22.00 -7.00 -8.05
C PHE A 521 20.84 -6.23 -8.71
N TRP A 522 20.93 -4.90 -8.88
CA TRP A 522 19.79 -4.10 -9.38
C TRP A 522 20.17 -2.90 -10.26
N PRO A 523 20.69 -3.11 -11.47
CA PRO A 523 21.12 -2.03 -12.37
C PRO A 523 19.98 -1.15 -12.92
N ARG A 524 18.70 -1.50 -12.72
CA ARG A 524 17.55 -0.76 -13.29
C ARG A 524 16.72 -0.08 -12.18
N GLY A 525 16.69 1.26 -12.17
CA GLY A 525 16.09 2.12 -11.12
C GLY A 525 14.59 1.99 -10.89
N ALA A 526 14.04 2.71 -9.89
CA ALA A 526 12.62 2.60 -9.48
C ALA A 526 11.62 2.93 -10.60
N ASN A 527 12.01 3.75 -11.59
CA ASN A 527 11.18 4.01 -12.78
C ASN A 527 10.84 2.71 -13.54
N SER A 528 11.80 1.79 -13.66
CA SER A 528 11.59 0.51 -14.34
C SER A 528 10.72 -0.45 -13.52
N ALA A 529 10.80 -0.36 -12.18
CA ALA A 529 9.95 -1.14 -11.29
C ALA A 529 8.50 -0.63 -11.34
N LEU A 530 8.30 0.70 -11.35
CA LEU A 530 6.99 1.33 -11.52
C LEU A 530 6.38 0.99 -12.89
N GLY A 531 7.15 1.06 -13.98
CA GLY A 531 6.68 0.68 -15.32
C GLY A 531 6.20 -0.76 -15.40
N LYS A 532 6.94 -1.71 -14.82
CA LYS A 532 6.53 -3.13 -14.73
C LYS A 532 5.29 -3.34 -13.87
N ALA A 533 5.22 -2.69 -12.71
CA ALA A 533 4.07 -2.82 -11.82
C ALA A 533 2.80 -2.20 -12.45
N LEU A 534 2.94 -1.08 -13.18
CA LEU A 534 1.86 -0.51 -13.98
C LEU A 534 1.41 -1.46 -15.09
N ALA A 535 2.36 -2.04 -15.84
CA ALA A 535 2.05 -3.00 -16.91
C ALA A 535 1.25 -4.20 -16.38
N GLU A 536 1.73 -4.80 -15.29
CA GLU A 536 1.06 -5.92 -14.64
C GLU A 536 -0.34 -5.55 -14.14
N ALA A 537 -0.48 -4.38 -13.51
CA ALA A 537 -1.77 -3.92 -12.98
C ALA A 537 -2.79 -3.59 -14.09
N PHE A 538 -2.37 -3.01 -15.21
CA PHE A 538 -3.22 -2.83 -16.38
C PHE A 538 -3.67 -4.16 -16.98
N PHE A 539 -2.73 -5.10 -17.16
CA PHE A 539 -3.05 -6.41 -17.72
C PHE A 539 -4.02 -7.20 -16.82
N CYS A 540 -3.72 -7.32 -15.52
CA CYS A 540 -4.58 -8.05 -14.58
C CYS A 540 -5.93 -7.36 -14.38
N GLY A 541 -5.97 -6.02 -14.35
CA GLY A 541 -7.22 -5.27 -14.25
C GLY A 541 -8.11 -5.46 -15.48
N ALA A 542 -7.52 -5.41 -16.68
CA ALA A 542 -8.25 -5.59 -17.93
C ALA A 542 -8.77 -7.02 -18.08
N LEU A 543 -7.95 -8.02 -17.73
CA LEU A 543 -8.35 -9.42 -17.71
C LEU A 543 -9.50 -9.66 -16.72
N TYR A 544 -9.43 -9.04 -15.53
CA TYR A 544 -10.52 -9.15 -14.56
C TYR A 544 -11.83 -8.55 -15.08
N LEU A 545 -11.77 -7.39 -15.75
CA LEU A 545 -12.95 -6.80 -16.39
C LEU A 545 -13.52 -7.73 -17.48
N GLN A 546 -12.68 -8.25 -18.37
CA GLN A 546 -13.10 -9.17 -19.42
C GLN A 546 -13.78 -10.42 -18.81
N SER A 547 -13.15 -11.08 -17.83
CA SER A 547 -13.74 -12.26 -17.19
C SER A 547 -15.01 -11.95 -16.39
N ALA A 548 -15.17 -10.74 -15.87
CA ALA A 548 -16.41 -10.30 -15.23
C ALA A 548 -17.55 -10.12 -16.25
N VAL A 549 -17.25 -9.57 -17.44
CA VAL A 549 -18.21 -9.43 -18.55
C VAL A 549 -18.55 -10.79 -19.15
N GLU A 550 -17.57 -11.68 -19.34
CA GLU A 550 -17.81 -13.07 -19.76
C GLU A 550 -18.73 -13.78 -18.76
N PHE A 551 -18.42 -13.73 -17.46
CA PHE A 551 -19.28 -14.30 -16.41
C PHE A 551 -20.70 -13.72 -16.40
N ALA A 552 -20.85 -12.44 -16.73
CA ALA A 552 -22.13 -11.76 -16.80
C ALA A 552 -22.99 -12.26 -17.97
N LEU A 553 -22.38 -12.51 -19.14
CA LEU A 553 -23.09 -12.69 -20.40
C LEU A 553 -23.08 -14.12 -20.96
N THR A 554 -22.25 -15.02 -20.42
CA THR A 554 -22.39 -16.46 -20.69
C THR A 554 -23.45 -17.05 -19.75
N GLY A 555 -24.58 -17.47 -20.34
CA GLY A 555 -25.63 -18.19 -19.65
C GLY A 555 -25.19 -19.56 -19.13
N ASP A 556 -26.00 -20.16 -18.25
CA ASP A 556 -25.78 -21.52 -17.76
C ASP A 556 -26.25 -22.50 -18.84
N ASP A 557 -25.41 -22.73 -19.85
CA ASP A 557 -25.63 -23.83 -20.80
C ASP A 557 -25.51 -25.14 -20.02
N GLY A 558 -26.61 -25.87 -19.83
CA GLY A 558 -26.67 -27.10 -19.02
C GLY A 558 -25.69 -28.22 -19.43
N LEU A 559 -24.87 -28.02 -20.47
CA LEU A 559 -23.82 -28.92 -20.96
C LEU A 559 -22.39 -28.42 -20.66
N VAL A 560 -22.19 -27.13 -20.36
CA VAL A 560 -20.91 -26.52 -20.01
C VAL A 560 -21.08 -25.82 -18.68
N ARG A 561 -20.44 -26.34 -17.62
CA ARG A 561 -20.47 -25.71 -16.27
C ARG A 561 -20.32 -24.20 -16.39
N SER A 562 -21.31 -23.44 -15.89
CA SER A 562 -21.23 -22.02 -15.56
C SER A 562 -19.79 -21.60 -15.31
N GLY A 563 -19.29 -20.62 -16.07
CA GLY A 563 -17.99 -20.01 -15.79
C GLY A 563 -17.92 -19.68 -14.30
N SER A 564 -17.00 -20.32 -13.56
CA SER A 564 -16.88 -20.07 -12.13
C SER A 564 -16.63 -18.59 -11.91
N VAL A 565 -17.28 -17.97 -10.91
CA VAL A 565 -17.02 -16.57 -10.49
C VAL A 565 -15.52 -16.27 -10.60
N PRO A 566 -15.09 -15.18 -11.28
CA PRO A 566 -13.68 -14.90 -11.64
C PRO A 566 -12.85 -14.47 -10.42
N SER A 567 -12.81 -15.33 -9.41
CA SER A 567 -12.22 -15.08 -8.11
C SER A 567 -10.70 -15.10 -8.18
N ALA A 568 -10.11 -15.85 -9.13
CA ALA A 568 -8.68 -15.90 -9.36
C ALA A 568 -8.17 -14.60 -9.98
N GLU A 569 -8.85 -14.12 -11.02
CA GLU A 569 -8.58 -12.87 -11.74
C GLU A 569 -8.77 -11.68 -10.79
N ARG A 570 -9.86 -11.67 -10.01
CA ARG A 570 -10.11 -10.69 -8.95
C ARG A 570 -8.95 -10.62 -7.94
N ARG A 571 -8.45 -11.78 -7.48
CA ARG A 571 -7.31 -11.85 -6.55
C ARG A 571 -6.01 -11.34 -7.19
N ARG A 572 -5.74 -11.74 -8.44
CA ARG A 572 -4.56 -11.30 -9.20
C ARG A 572 -4.55 -9.79 -9.43
N ALA A 573 -5.67 -9.21 -9.89
CA ALA A 573 -5.83 -7.77 -10.07
C ALA A 573 -5.63 -7.00 -8.76
N ALA A 574 -6.18 -7.51 -7.65
CA ALA A 574 -5.97 -6.91 -6.34
C ALA A 574 -4.50 -6.99 -5.89
N SER A 575 -3.79 -8.10 -6.12
CA SER A 575 -2.36 -8.21 -5.80
C SER A 575 -1.49 -7.30 -6.67
N ALA A 576 -1.80 -7.17 -7.96
CA ALA A 576 -1.07 -6.31 -8.88
C ALA A 576 -1.23 -4.84 -8.51
N ALA A 577 -2.43 -4.41 -8.11
CA ALA A 577 -2.66 -3.06 -7.58
C ALA A 577 -1.83 -2.78 -6.32
N THR A 578 -1.75 -3.73 -5.38
CA THR A 578 -0.88 -3.58 -4.20
C THR A 578 0.60 -3.47 -4.57
N ARG A 579 1.08 -4.27 -5.53
CA ARG A 579 2.45 -4.15 -6.05
C ARG A 579 2.70 -2.81 -6.75
N LEU A 580 1.70 -2.27 -7.45
CA LEU A 580 1.76 -0.94 -8.05
C LEU A 580 1.87 0.14 -6.97
N ASP A 581 1.08 0.06 -5.90
CA ASP A 581 1.16 1.02 -4.79
C ASP A 581 2.54 0.98 -4.13
N ASP A 582 3.12 -0.22 -3.92
CA ASP A 582 4.48 -0.39 -3.42
C ASP A 582 5.52 0.24 -4.34
N ALA A 583 5.40 0.02 -5.65
CA ALA A 583 6.30 0.59 -6.64
C ALA A 583 6.16 2.12 -6.73
N LEU A 584 4.93 2.64 -6.63
CA LEU A 584 4.63 4.07 -6.60
C LEU A 584 5.22 4.73 -5.35
N ARG A 585 5.07 4.11 -4.18
CA ARG A 585 5.69 4.57 -2.93
C ARG A 585 7.21 4.65 -3.06
N ASN A 586 7.83 3.61 -3.61
CA ASN A 586 9.26 3.59 -3.87
C ASN A 586 9.69 4.70 -4.85
N PHE A 587 8.91 4.93 -5.91
CA PHE A 587 9.13 6.02 -6.87
C PHE A 587 8.96 7.41 -6.23
N LEU A 588 7.98 7.60 -5.34
CA LEU A 588 7.75 8.86 -4.64
C LEU A 588 8.86 9.16 -3.63
N ALA A 589 9.31 8.14 -2.91
CA ALA A 589 10.40 8.20 -1.93
C ALA A 589 11.78 8.42 -2.58
N GLU A 590 11.95 8.06 -3.86
CA GLU A 590 13.17 8.35 -4.60
C GLU A 590 13.27 9.85 -4.90
N ARG A 591 14.26 10.53 -4.31
CA ARG A 591 14.56 11.93 -4.61
C ARG A 591 15.58 11.99 -5.75
N GLY A 592 15.08 12.13 -6.98
CA GLY A 592 15.87 12.26 -8.22
C GLY A 592 15.08 12.93 -9.33
N THR A 593 15.66 13.05 -10.53
CA THR A 593 14.96 13.57 -11.71
C THR A 593 13.84 12.60 -12.12
N LYS A 594 12.62 12.88 -11.63
CA LYS A 594 11.40 12.17 -12.03
C LYS A 594 11.11 12.53 -13.49
N GLN A 595 11.40 11.60 -14.41
CA GLN A 595 11.30 11.86 -15.85
C GLN A 595 9.86 11.73 -16.36
N VAL A 596 8.96 11.06 -15.63
CA VAL A 596 7.52 11.14 -15.85
C VAL A 596 6.94 12.18 -14.88
N PRO A 597 6.19 13.19 -15.38
CA PRO A 597 5.49 14.14 -14.51
C PRO A 597 4.59 13.42 -13.51
N LEU A 598 4.56 13.89 -12.26
CA LEU A 598 3.73 13.29 -11.20
C LEU A 598 2.24 13.22 -11.57
N ALA A 599 1.76 14.19 -12.34
CA ALA A 599 0.41 14.21 -12.89
C ALA A 599 0.14 13.00 -13.81
N GLY A 600 1.11 12.65 -14.67
CA GLY A 600 1.00 11.49 -15.56
C GLY A 600 1.01 10.17 -14.81
N VAL A 601 1.87 10.02 -13.81
CA VAL A 601 1.88 8.83 -12.92
C VAL A 601 0.54 8.70 -12.19
N THR A 602 0.01 9.81 -11.68
CA THR A 602 -1.28 9.84 -10.99
C THR A 602 -2.43 9.45 -11.92
N ALA A 603 -2.42 9.92 -13.18
CA ALA A 603 -3.41 9.52 -14.18
C ALA A 603 -3.38 8.01 -14.47
N LEU A 604 -2.18 7.43 -14.61
CA LEU A 604 -2.00 5.99 -14.84
C LEU A 604 -2.47 5.15 -13.65
N THR A 605 -2.09 5.52 -12.43
CA THR A 605 -2.53 4.83 -11.20
C THR A 605 -4.05 4.94 -11.03
N ASN A 606 -4.63 6.12 -11.27
CA ASN A 606 -6.09 6.30 -11.22
C ASN A 606 -6.80 5.41 -12.25
N ALA A 607 -6.25 5.23 -13.45
CA ALA A 607 -6.87 4.38 -14.46
C ALA A 607 -6.87 2.89 -14.07
N VAL A 608 -5.81 2.39 -13.44
CA VAL A 608 -5.78 1.03 -12.87
C VAL A 608 -6.86 0.86 -11.81
N VAL A 609 -7.05 1.88 -10.96
CA VAL A 609 -8.08 1.90 -9.92
C VAL A 609 -9.47 1.81 -10.55
N VAL A 610 -9.78 2.66 -11.54
CA VAL A 610 -11.09 2.63 -12.21
C VAL A 610 -11.31 1.29 -12.94
N LEU A 611 -10.31 0.76 -13.65
CA LEU A 611 -10.42 -0.52 -14.37
C LEU A 611 -10.85 -1.67 -13.45
N ARG A 612 -10.21 -1.77 -12.27
CA ARG A 612 -10.56 -2.78 -11.26
C ARG A 612 -11.95 -2.55 -10.67
N PHE A 613 -12.36 -1.29 -10.50
CA PHE A 613 -13.68 -0.96 -10.00
C PHE A 613 -14.78 -1.29 -10.98
N THR A 614 -14.61 -0.96 -12.25
CA THR A 614 -15.54 -1.32 -13.30
C THR A 614 -15.76 -2.83 -13.33
N ALA A 615 -14.67 -3.62 -13.25
CA ALA A 615 -14.77 -5.07 -13.16
C ALA A 615 -15.57 -5.56 -11.94
N GLU A 616 -15.36 -4.94 -10.77
CA GLU A 616 -16.10 -5.25 -9.56
C GLU A 616 -17.59 -4.89 -9.65
N ALA A 617 -17.90 -3.72 -10.24
CA ALA A 617 -19.26 -3.23 -10.42
C ALA A 617 -20.04 -4.14 -11.37
N VAL A 618 -19.44 -4.51 -12.52
CA VAL A 618 -20.01 -5.49 -13.46
C VAL A 618 -20.23 -6.84 -12.76
N LEU A 619 -19.23 -7.36 -12.05
CA LEU A 619 -19.36 -8.64 -11.37
C LEU A 619 -20.52 -8.63 -10.36
N ARG A 620 -20.64 -7.58 -9.54
CA ARG A 620 -21.70 -7.46 -8.53
C ARG A 620 -23.08 -7.25 -9.14
N LEU A 621 -23.15 -6.55 -10.26
CA LEU A 621 -24.40 -6.36 -11.00
C LEU A 621 -25.04 -7.70 -11.38
N TRP A 622 -24.22 -8.67 -11.78
CA TRP A 622 -24.67 -9.98 -12.29
C TRP A 622 -24.60 -11.12 -11.26
N GLN A 623 -23.91 -10.95 -10.13
CA GLN A 623 -23.86 -11.95 -9.04
C GLN A 623 -25.17 -12.08 -8.27
N CYS A 624 -26.01 -11.04 -8.25
CA CYS A 624 -27.26 -11.00 -7.49
C CYS A 624 -28.50 -11.16 -8.38
N ALA A 625 -28.32 -11.59 -9.63
CA ALA A 625 -29.38 -11.75 -10.61
C ALA A 625 -29.99 -13.15 -10.53
N ASP A 626 -31.32 -13.25 -10.46
CA ASP A 626 -32.04 -14.47 -10.85
C ASP A 626 -31.80 -14.67 -12.36
N ARG A 627 -30.93 -15.64 -12.71
CA ARG A 627 -30.64 -15.96 -14.11
C ARG A 627 -31.75 -16.82 -14.66
N ILE A 628 -32.40 -16.38 -15.74
CA ILE A 628 -33.36 -17.20 -16.46
C ILE A 628 -32.55 -18.24 -17.24
N SER A 629 -32.67 -19.51 -16.85
CA SER A 629 -31.96 -20.61 -17.49
C SER A 629 -32.45 -20.83 -18.94
N GLY A 630 -31.53 -20.94 -19.89
CA GLY A 630 -31.82 -21.43 -21.24
C GLY A 630 -32.01 -20.39 -22.35
N GLN A 631 -31.61 -19.13 -22.15
CA GLN A 631 -31.67 -18.12 -23.22
C GLN A 631 -30.40 -18.14 -24.09
N ALA A 632 -30.57 -18.25 -25.40
CA ALA A 632 -29.50 -18.15 -26.38
C ALA A 632 -28.81 -16.77 -26.31
N GLN A 633 -27.51 -16.72 -26.61
CA GLN A 633 -26.72 -15.49 -26.60
C GLN A 633 -27.35 -14.42 -27.52
N SER A 634 -27.80 -13.31 -26.92
CA SER A 634 -28.42 -12.20 -27.64
C SER A 634 -27.42 -11.42 -28.52
N ALA A 635 -27.91 -10.69 -29.52
CA ALA A 635 -27.05 -9.88 -30.38
C ALA A 635 -26.32 -8.79 -29.57
N ALA A 636 -27.00 -8.21 -28.59
CA ALA A 636 -26.43 -7.22 -27.68
C ALA A 636 -25.39 -7.84 -26.75
N SER A 637 -25.60 -9.07 -26.25
CA SER A 637 -24.60 -9.80 -25.47
C SER A 637 -23.30 -10.03 -26.27
N ALA A 638 -23.42 -10.35 -27.56
CA ALA A 638 -22.27 -10.54 -28.44
C ALA A 638 -21.50 -9.22 -28.66
N GLU A 639 -22.20 -8.10 -28.85
CA GLU A 639 -21.57 -6.79 -29.01
C GLU A 639 -20.86 -6.32 -27.73
N VAL A 640 -21.46 -6.53 -26.55
CA VAL A 640 -20.82 -6.19 -25.27
C VAL A 640 -19.57 -7.04 -25.03
N LEU A 641 -19.59 -8.33 -25.39
CA LEU A 641 -18.41 -9.18 -25.32
C LEU A 641 -17.32 -8.72 -26.30
N HIS A 642 -17.69 -8.38 -27.54
CA HIS A 642 -16.75 -7.84 -28.53
C HIS A 642 -16.11 -6.54 -28.04
N ALA A 643 -16.92 -5.61 -27.52
CA ALA A 643 -16.49 -4.36 -26.91
C ALA A 643 -15.49 -4.59 -25.77
N SER A 644 -15.79 -5.53 -24.87
CA SER A 644 -14.91 -5.88 -23.75
C SER A 644 -13.56 -6.45 -24.23
N GLY A 645 -13.58 -7.25 -25.31
CA GLY A 645 -12.38 -7.80 -25.94
C GLY A 645 -11.48 -6.71 -26.53
N LEU A 646 -12.05 -5.73 -27.24
CA LEU A 646 -11.30 -4.59 -27.79
C LEU A 646 -10.65 -3.76 -26.67
N VAL A 647 -11.39 -3.50 -25.59
CA VAL A 647 -10.85 -2.80 -24.41
C VAL A 647 -9.72 -3.60 -23.78
N PHE A 648 -9.89 -4.91 -23.60
CA PHE A 648 -8.84 -5.79 -23.09
C PHE A 648 -7.57 -5.73 -23.94
N GLU A 649 -7.69 -5.89 -25.27
CA GLU A 649 -6.56 -5.86 -26.19
C GLU A 649 -5.80 -4.53 -26.12
N TRP A 650 -6.51 -3.40 -26.01
CA TRP A 650 -5.90 -2.08 -25.88
C TRP A 650 -5.09 -1.94 -24.58
N TYR A 651 -5.65 -2.32 -23.44
CA TYR A 651 -4.94 -2.27 -22.15
C TYR A 651 -3.80 -3.28 -22.08
N ALA A 652 -3.95 -4.47 -22.65
CA ALA A 652 -2.89 -5.46 -22.76
C ALA A 652 -1.76 -5.00 -23.71
N GLY A 653 -2.11 -4.29 -24.79
CA GLY A 653 -1.14 -3.62 -25.66
C GLY A 653 -0.37 -2.50 -24.94
N THR A 654 -1.08 -1.69 -24.15
CA THR A 654 -0.48 -0.64 -23.32
C THR A 654 0.44 -1.24 -22.25
N ALA A 655 0.04 -2.33 -21.59
CA ALA A 655 0.88 -3.07 -20.66
C ALA A 655 2.18 -3.55 -21.32
N ARG A 656 2.09 -4.18 -22.50
CA ARG A 656 3.27 -4.60 -23.28
C ARG A 656 4.19 -3.41 -23.62
N ALA A 657 3.63 -2.28 -24.02
CA ALA A 657 4.40 -1.07 -24.31
C ALA A 657 5.14 -0.54 -23.07
N LEU A 658 4.51 -0.56 -21.89
CA LEU A 658 5.13 -0.19 -20.61
C LEU A 658 6.26 -1.17 -20.19
N GLU A 659 6.24 -2.41 -20.65
CA GLU A 659 7.37 -3.34 -20.52
C GLU A 659 8.51 -3.09 -21.53
N GLY A 660 8.38 -2.06 -22.38
CA GLY A 660 9.32 -1.75 -23.46
C GLY A 660 9.11 -2.58 -24.72
N ARG A 661 7.99 -3.30 -24.84
CA ARG A 661 7.65 -4.15 -25.99
C ARG A 661 6.57 -3.48 -26.85
N GLY A 662 6.97 -2.91 -27.98
CA GLY A 662 6.04 -2.30 -28.95
C GLY A 662 5.72 -0.82 -28.70
N MET A 663 4.59 -0.36 -29.23
CA MET A 663 4.05 1.00 -29.07
C MET A 663 2.72 0.95 -28.32
N VAL A 664 2.39 2.03 -27.61
CA VAL A 664 1.05 2.21 -27.05
C VAL A 664 0.05 2.23 -28.21
N PRO A 665 -0.97 1.36 -28.22
CA PRO A 665 -1.97 1.32 -29.29
C PRO A 665 -2.72 2.64 -29.48
N ALA A 666 -3.25 2.86 -30.68
CA ALA A 666 -4.17 3.98 -30.92
C ALA A 666 -5.46 3.81 -30.08
N PRO A 667 -6.09 4.90 -29.61
CA PRO A 667 -7.34 4.82 -28.85
C PRO A 667 -8.46 4.21 -29.70
N ILE A 668 -9.40 3.52 -29.03
CA ILE A 668 -10.56 2.89 -29.68
C ILE A 668 -11.60 3.99 -29.97
N GLU A 669 -12.15 4.02 -31.18
CA GLU A 669 -13.20 4.99 -31.56
C GLU A 669 -14.53 4.73 -30.83
N THR A 670 -14.93 5.64 -29.95
CA THR A 670 -16.09 5.49 -29.03
C THR A 670 -17.45 5.52 -29.73
N ARG A 671 -17.62 6.32 -30.78
CA ARG A 671 -18.93 6.50 -31.44
C ARG A 671 -19.43 5.25 -32.15
N LEU A 672 -18.53 4.39 -32.64
CA LEU A 672 -18.87 3.18 -33.39
C LEU A 672 -19.38 2.03 -32.51
N LEU A 673 -19.01 2.00 -31.22
CA LEU A 673 -19.45 0.96 -30.28
C LEU A 673 -20.86 1.26 -29.75
N ALA A 674 -21.10 2.50 -29.33
CA ALA A 674 -22.39 2.92 -28.78
C ALA A 674 -23.52 2.75 -29.81
N GLY A 675 -23.26 3.07 -31.08
CA GLY A 675 -24.22 2.87 -32.18
C GLY A 675 -24.53 1.40 -32.49
N ARG A 676 -23.52 0.50 -32.43
CA ARG A 676 -23.72 -0.94 -32.68
C ARG A 676 -24.46 -1.63 -31.56
N LEU A 677 -24.14 -1.28 -30.31
CA LEU A 677 -24.89 -1.78 -29.15
C LEU A 677 -26.34 -1.30 -29.21
N PHE A 678 -26.55 -0.04 -29.61
CA PHE A 678 -27.87 0.55 -29.79
C PHE A 678 -28.72 -0.24 -30.80
N GLU A 679 -28.17 -0.58 -31.96
CA GLU A 679 -28.85 -1.42 -32.96
C GLU A 679 -29.14 -2.82 -32.39
N ALA A 680 -28.17 -3.43 -31.72
CA ALA A 680 -28.29 -4.79 -31.18
C ALA A 680 -29.37 -4.90 -30.08
N VAL A 681 -29.42 -3.95 -29.13
CA VAL A 681 -30.45 -3.89 -28.08
C VAL A 681 -31.83 -3.65 -28.71
N GLY A 682 -31.93 -2.80 -29.73
CA GLY A 682 -33.17 -2.59 -30.47
C GLY A 682 -33.69 -3.87 -31.13
N CYS A 683 -32.79 -4.65 -31.77
CA CYS A 683 -33.13 -5.94 -32.37
C CYS A 683 -33.61 -6.97 -31.33
N ASP A 684 -32.93 -7.08 -30.19
CA ASP A 684 -33.26 -8.07 -29.16
C ASP A 684 -34.58 -7.75 -28.45
N VAL A 685 -34.87 -6.47 -28.18
CA VAL A 685 -36.15 -6.03 -27.59
C VAL A 685 -37.32 -6.30 -28.53
N VAL A 686 -37.13 -6.14 -29.85
CA VAL A 686 -38.15 -6.46 -30.86
C VAL A 686 -38.34 -7.98 -30.99
N ALA A 687 -37.27 -8.76 -30.88
CA ALA A 687 -37.32 -10.22 -31.02
C ALA A 687 -37.95 -10.94 -29.81
N ALA A 688 -37.80 -10.38 -28.60
CA ALA A 688 -38.21 -11.05 -27.37
C ALA A 688 -39.73 -11.10 -27.14
N ASN A 689 -40.54 -10.23 -27.77
CA ASN A 689 -42.00 -10.09 -27.55
C ASN A 689 -42.47 -9.95 -26.07
N GLU A 690 -41.55 -9.93 -25.11
CA GLU A 690 -41.77 -9.77 -23.68
C GLU A 690 -41.21 -8.42 -23.21
N PRO A 691 -41.82 -7.80 -22.17
CA PRO A 691 -41.41 -6.49 -21.69
C PRO A 691 -39.94 -6.49 -21.26
N GLY A 692 -39.24 -5.38 -21.53
CA GLY A 692 -37.81 -5.19 -21.25
C GLY A 692 -37.40 -5.79 -19.92
N SER A 693 -36.58 -6.83 -19.97
CA SER A 693 -36.19 -7.60 -18.79
C SER A 693 -35.18 -6.83 -17.96
N ALA A 694 -35.11 -7.10 -16.65
CA ALA A 694 -34.04 -6.57 -15.79
C ALA A 694 -32.64 -6.93 -16.33
N GLU A 695 -32.53 -8.00 -17.11
CA GLU A 695 -31.33 -8.38 -17.85
C GLU A 695 -30.91 -7.34 -18.90
N THR A 696 -31.86 -6.76 -19.64
CA THR A 696 -31.60 -5.71 -20.64
C THR A 696 -31.00 -4.46 -19.99
N VAL A 697 -31.56 -4.02 -18.86
CA VAL A 697 -31.03 -2.87 -18.08
C VAL A 697 -29.62 -3.16 -17.58
N ARG A 698 -29.39 -4.36 -17.05
CA ARG A 698 -28.05 -4.77 -16.58
C ARG A 698 -27.03 -4.84 -17.71
N MET A 699 -27.45 -5.25 -18.90
CA MET A 699 -26.61 -5.26 -20.09
C MET A 699 -26.23 -3.85 -20.54
N ILE A 700 -27.20 -2.93 -20.58
CA ILE A 700 -26.95 -1.51 -20.88
C ILE A 700 -25.95 -0.92 -19.88
N TRP A 701 -26.16 -1.12 -18.57
CA TRP A 701 -25.22 -0.65 -17.55
C TRP A 701 -23.85 -1.32 -17.64
N THR A 702 -23.78 -2.58 -18.10
CA THR A 702 -22.49 -3.26 -18.37
C THR A 702 -21.75 -2.59 -19.52
N ALA A 703 -22.45 -2.17 -20.57
CA ALA A 703 -21.86 -1.40 -21.65
C ALA A 703 -21.43 0.00 -21.22
N ASP A 704 -22.23 0.69 -20.40
CA ASP A 704 -21.87 2.00 -19.83
C ASP A 704 -20.57 1.91 -19.01
N HIS A 705 -20.40 0.81 -18.26
CA HIS A 705 -19.17 0.48 -17.56
C HIS A 705 -17.96 0.31 -18.50
N ILE A 706 -18.13 -0.39 -19.62
CA ILE A 706 -17.08 -0.53 -20.65
C ILE A 706 -16.73 0.84 -21.26
N ASP A 707 -17.74 1.67 -21.55
CA ASP A 707 -17.55 3.01 -22.10
C ASP A 707 -16.82 3.96 -21.12
N VAL A 708 -17.10 3.87 -19.81
CA VAL A 708 -16.32 4.58 -18.79
C VAL A 708 -14.83 4.23 -18.88
N VAL A 709 -14.50 2.95 -19.03
CA VAL A 709 -13.10 2.49 -19.15
C VAL A 709 -12.49 2.89 -20.49
N GLN A 710 -13.25 2.84 -21.58
CA GLN A 710 -12.79 3.29 -22.88
C GLN A 710 -12.46 4.79 -22.89
N ARG A 711 -13.31 5.65 -22.29
CA ARG A 711 -13.07 7.09 -22.21
C ARG A 711 -11.81 7.46 -21.42
N LEU A 712 -11.38 6.61 -20.48
CA LEU A 712 -10.13 6.82 -19.75
C LEU A 712 -8.89 6.75 -20.64
N GLN A 713 -8.96 6.09 -21.80
CA GLN A 713 -7.84 6.01 -22.75
C GLN A 713 -7.30 7.40 -23.10
N ALA A 714 -8.18 8.39 -23.31
CA ALA A 714 -7.78 9.76 -23.63
C ALA A 714 -6.95 10.41 -22.53
N ALA A 715 -7.26 10.14 -21.26
CA ALA A 715 -6.56 10.72 -20.12
C ALA A 715 -5.19 10.07 -19.85
N ILE A 716 -4.99 8.83 -20.29
CA ILE A 716 -3.76 8.07 -20.03
C ILE A 716 -2.86 7.86 -21.25
N LEU A 717 -3.31 8.18 -22.46
CA LEU A 717 -2.56 7.94 -23.69
C LEU A 717 -1.18 8.61 -23.68
N GLU A 718 -1.14 9.92 -23.42
CA GLU A 718 0.11 10.68 -23.36
C GLU A 718 1.01 10.28 -22.18
N PRO A 719 0.48 10.13 -20.94
CA PRO A 719 1.25 9.56 -19.83
C PRO A 719 1.84 8.16 -20.14
N ALA A 720 1.07 7.28 -20.77
CA ALA A 720 1.50 5.93 -21.11
C ALA A 720 2.59 5.93 -22.18
N ARG A 721 2.47 6.80 -23.20
CA ARG A 721 3.51 6.99 -24.23
C ARG A 721 4.82 7.46 -23.61
N ALA A 722 4.77 8.52 -22.80
CA ALA A 722 5.94 9.05 -22.10
C ALA A 722 6.62 8.00 -21.20
N ALA A 723 5.83 7.19 -20.49
CA ALA A 723 6.37 6.10 -19.66
C ALA A 723 6.96 4.95 -20.51
N SER A 724 6.33 4.60 -21.63
CA SER A 724 6.80 3.53 -22.53
C SER A 724 8.13 3.86 -23.21
N GLU A 725 8.33 5.11 -23.62
CA GLU A 725 9.58 5.57 -24.26
C GLU A 725 10.79 5.44 -23.33
N GLN A 726 10.57 5.59 -22.03
CA GLN A 726 11.63 5.46 -21.02
C GLN A 726 11.99 3.99 -20.74
N CYS A 727 11.04 3.08 -20.92
CA CYS A 727 11.24 1.64 -20.71
C CYS A 727 11.88 0.97 -21.92
N ARG A 728 11.93 1.64 -23.09
CA ARG A 728 12.64 1.13 -24.26
C ARG A 728 14.14 1.05 -23.99
N PRO A 729 14.79 -0.08 -24.30
CA PRO A 729 16.24 -0.17 -24.21
C PRO A 729 16.84 0.91 -25.13
N ARG A 730 17.53 1.88 -24.54
CA ARG A 730 18.33 2.83 -25.31
C ARG A 730 19.41 2.03 -26.04
N SER A 731 19.22 1.80 -27.34
CA SER A 731 20.30 1.31 -28.18
C SER A 731 21.43 2.33 -28.10
N TRP A 732 22.61 1.88 -27.69
CA TRP A 732 23.80 2.71 -27.51
C TRP A 732 24.14 3.53 -28.77
N PHE A 733 23.70 3.06 -29.94
CA PHE A 733 23.85 3.69 -31.26
C PHE A 733 22.95 4.90 -31.54
N ALA A 734 21.89 5.15 -30.76
CA ALA A 734 21.00 6.30 -31.01
C ALA A 734 21.57 7.64 -30.47
N VAL A 735 22.46 7.58 -29.48
CA VAL A 735 23.04 8.77 -28.82
C VAL A 735 24.06 9.49 -29.71
N THR A 736 24.71 8.78 -30.65
CA THR A 736 25.69 9.38 -31.57
C THR A 736 25.08 10.15 -32.74
N ARG A 737 23.79 9.97 -33.07
CA ARG A 737 23.11 10.80 -34.10
C ARG A 737 22.61 12.15 -33.58
N ARG A 738 22.18 12.25 -32.31
CA ARG A 738 21.70 13.54 -31.75
C ARG A 738 22.80 14.55 -31.45
N ARG A 739 24.05 14.11 -31.29
CA ARG A 739 25.23 14.99 -31.14
C ARG A 739 25.88 15.43 -32.46
N ARG A 740 25.35 15.03 -33.62
CA ARG A 740 25.81 15.52 -34.93
C ARG A 740 24.84 16.50 -35.60
N LEU A 741 23.75 16.86 -34.92
CA LEU A 741 22.74 17.80 -35.39
C LEU A 741 22.40 18.92 -34.37
N MET A 742 23.20 19.01 -33.30
CA MET A 742 23.42 20.21 -32.50
C MET A 742 24.92 20.45 -32.51
#